data_AF-A0A7X5PA89-F1
#
_entry.id   AF-A0A7X5PA89-F1
#
_cell.length_a   1.000
_cell.length_b   1.000
_cell.length_c   1.000
_cell.angle_alpha   90.00
_cell.angle_beta   90.00
_cell.angle_gamma   90.00
#
_symmetry.space_group_name_H-M   'P 1'
#
loop_
_entity.id
_entity.type
_entity.pdbx_description
1 polymer ?
#
loop_
_entity_poly.entity_id
_entity_poly.type
_entity_poly.pdbx_seq_one_letter_code
_entity_poly.pdbx_strand_id
1 'polypeptide(L)'
;MGIQPTNAGIDFQQRVSAWFIICMLFEVDIENVLNLNINSSIKYITFESNDKIDDLVITSNNNKKIYMQMKRTINLSENEGSEFYSVCQQFVYQYLQNDIDDFAYILVTSKNSSNNISETLRRLLEGIRISNSFSITKEFNKNEQDVFRKIDRVIKQIYLDSTGKEITEKILLEILRRTYVEIFDIENGQSYEKVVKLYLYNKINVDVNLFWSFMIKMDLQLASARQTLNKKYLDKKFEDYLKKHKESNDNNELISIIGQFDSLEVRKDYILALQNQQIDLLFNLKNEIQDSNKLYLIELFRFNEVGKKELRYEEPYFLTLTNGIKLELVYRSATAKGIERFISSKKYKDRFEEYDVVYIGSNDSDDENKFEKIHNDLLLKYLNEKSNCLCSNCGKAIFQEDSLLIEIDNDNCEADIGIIHKECLIPVNRVLGIAKMPSDREYKFLKNFDINLWIKQIKDGQFCYNGAKILNQSVNPLVVETDTNNLVLGSYCVKTLLEDGTYKFATRRGNIDRYSKKDAEDFVNELNEKIKTGQIEKNPICYSSKSFIFGNYTTLVSQLGGTEEYIECKKSEVVKYNESIAKLHNKCKNFYTPLIYLVIDEKPLIVNDMFPLFTNPLELNGYLDNFEKVNIKIKEYQVAIIRDDKEFCLTIMNLMNQGIRPIIDIKFGKNNEIIQGYVVHTMYEMMLIHEMKMQKN
;
A
#
# COMPACT_ATOMS: atom_id res chain seq x y z
N MET A 1 22.90 35.45 12.44
CA MET A 1 21.58 35.82 11.89
C MET A 1 20.82 34.52 11.68
N GLY A 2 19.80 34.25 12.50
CA GLY A 2 19.06 32.98 12.44
C GLY A 2 18.26 32.90 11.14
N ILE A 3 18.45 31.80 10.39
CA ILE A 3 17.64 31.48 9.23
C ILE A 3 16.22 31.23 9.76
N GLN A 4 15.26 32.10 9.43
CA GLN A 4 13.86 31.81 9.70
C GLN A 4 13.48 30.53 8.96
N PRO A 5 12.90 29.52 9.63
CA PRO A 5 12.44 28.32 8.95
C PRO A 5 11.42 28.71 7.87
N THR A 6 11.63 28.23 6.65
CA THR A 6 10.70 28.48 5.54
C THR A 6 9.38 27.79 5.82
N ASN A 7 8.25 28.41 5.45
CA ASN A 7 6.91 27.82 5.64
C ASN A 7 6.80 26.37 5.09
N ALA A 8 7.54 26.05 4.02
CA ALA A 8 7.58 24.72 3.45
C ALA A 8 8.35 23.70 4.33
N GLY A 9 9.43 24.12 4.99
CA GLY A 9 10.20 23.26 5.89
C GLY A 9 9.39 22.84 7.11
N ILE A 10 8.64 23.78 7.71
CA ILE A 10 7.79 23.50 8.87
C ILE A 10 6.62 22.58 8.49
N ASP A 11 5.97 22.81 7.33
CA ASP A 11 4.89 21.94 6.84
C ASP A 11 5.34 20.47 6.68
N PHE A 12 6.58 20.25 6.19
CA PHE A 12 7.15 18.89 6.09
C PHE A 12 7.28 18.23 7.46
N GLN A 13 7.87 18.92 8.44
CA GLN A 13 8.04 18.40 9.80
C GLN A 13 6.69 18.04 10.41
N GLN A 14 5.70 18.93 10.28
CA GLN A 14 4.36 18.71 10.80
C GLN A 14 3.67 17.49 10.21
N ARG A 15 3.84 17.26 8.91
CA ARG A 15 3.26 16.09 8.23
C ARG A 15 3.89 14.79 8.71
N VAL A 16 5.22 14.75 8.84
CA VAL A 16 5.91 13.56 9.39
C VAL A 16 5.44 13.31 10.82
N SER A 17 5.41 14.34 11.66
CA SER A 17 4.95 14.23 13.04
C SER A 17 3.48 13.80 13.16
N ALA A 18 2.60 14.38 12.34
CA ALA A 18 1.19 14.01 12.26
C ALA A 18 1.00 12.52 11.89
N TRP A 19 1.86 11.98 11.02
CA TRP A 19 1.84 10.55 10.74
C TRP A 19 2.19 9.70 11.98
N PHE A 20 3.22 10.07 12.74
CA PHE A 20 3.54 9.33 13.96
C PHE A 20 2.47 9.46 15.05
N ILE A 21 1.77 10.60 15.13
CA ILE A 21 0.58 10.73 15.98
C ILE A 21 -0.49 9.69 15.59
N ILE A 22 -0.73 9.51 14.28
CA ILE A 22 -1.66 8.49 13.77
C ILE A 22 -1.16 7.08 14.12
N CYS A 23 0.14 6.81 13.95
CA CYS A 23 0.73 5.53 14.34
C CYS A 23 0.53 5.23 15.83
N MET A 24 0.66 6.23 16.71
CA MET A 24 0.37 6.07 18.14
C MET A 24 -1.12 5.80 18.38
N LEU A 25 -2.00 6.59 17.75
CA LEU A 25 -3.45 6.48 17.93
C LEU A 25 -3.98 5.08 17.59
N PHE A 26 -3.43 4.47 16.54
CA PHE A 26 -3.84 3.16 16.06
C PHE A 26 -2.85 2.03 16.35
N GLU A 27 -1.88 2.27 17.23
CA GLU A 27 -0.88 1.29 17.68
C GLU A 27 -0.15 0.56 16.54
N VAL A 28 0.17 1.30 15.48
CA VAL A 28 0.96 0.77 14.36
C VAL A 28 2.36 0.39 14.86
N ASP A 29 2.81 -0.82 14.53
CA ASP A 29 4.18 -1.27 14.83
C ASP A 29 5.20 -0.36 14.13
N ILE A 30 6.20 0.10 14.88
CA ILE A 30 7.27 0.97 14.40
C ILE A 30 8.03 0.33 13.23
N GLU A 31 8.25 -0.99 13.22
CA GLU A 31 8.93 -1.71 12.13
C GLU A 31 8.20 -1.56 10.77
N ASN A 32 6.87 -1.40 10.80
CA ASN A 32 6.09 -1.22 9.57
C ASN A 32 6.29 0.17 8.94
N VAL A 33 6.74 1.14 9.73
CA VAL A 33 6.90 2.55 9.33
C VAL A 33 8.35 2.90 9.08
N LEU A 34 9.23 2.48 9.99
CA LEU A 34 10.66 2.72 9.97
C LEU A 34 11.36 1.38 9.78
N ASN A 35 12.42 1.34 8.97
CA ASN A 35 13.23 0.13 8.79
C ASN A 35 14.18 -0.08 9.99
N LEU A 36 13.59 -0.13 11.18
CA LEU A 36 14.24 -0.42 12.44
C LEU A 36 13.83 -1.82 12.87
N ASN A 37 14.77 -2.62 13.37
CA ASN A 37 14.47 -3.93 13.95
C ASN A 37 13.85 -3.78 15.36
N ILE A 38 12.75 -3.03 15.48
CA ILE A 38 11.97 -2.84 16.69
C ILE A 38 10.51 -3.22 16.42
N ASN A 39 10.11 -4.37 16.96
CA ASN A 39 8.73 -4.84 16.95
C ASN A 39 8.01 -4.27 18.17
N SER A 40 7.53 -3.03 18.08
CA SER A 40 6.87 -2.33 19.19
C SER A 40 6.04 -1.17 18.68
N SER A 41 4.93 -0.87 19.35
CA SER A 41 4.13 0.33 19.10
C SER A 41 4.62 1.53 19.94
N ILE A 42 4.11 2.72 19.60
CA ILE A 42 4.52 3.99 20.19
C ILE A 42 3.82 4.22 21.54
N LYS A 43 4.60 4.52 22.59
CA LYS A 43 4.12 4.87 23.93
C LYS A 43 3.99 6.37 24.13
N TYR A 44 5.03 7.11 23.76
CA TYR A 44 5.09 8.58 23.86
C TYR A 44 5.67 9.20 22.60
N ILE A 45 5.20 10.40 22.28
CA ILE A 45 5.79 11.28 21.28
C ILE A 45 6.05 12.61 21.97
N THR A 46 7.29 13.07 21.94
CA THR A 46 7.67 14.39 22.46
C THR A 46 8.07 15.28 21.31
N PHE A 47 7.44 16.44 21.21
CA PHE A 47 7.71 17.45 20.17
C PHE A 47 8.61 18.53 20.75
N GLU A 48 9.59 19.00 19.96
CA GLU A 48 10.49 20.09 20.37
C GLU A 48 11.10 19.81 21.75
N SER A 49 11.67 18.62 21.92
CA SER A 49 12.11 18.11 23.23
C SER A 49 13.28 18.91 23.80
N ASN A 50 13.54 18.75 25.10
CA ASN A 50 14.74 19.32 25.74
C ASN A 50 16.00 18.48 25.47
N ASP A 51 15.89 17.42 24.67
CA ASP A 51 17.03 16.61 24.25
C ASP A 51 17.86 17.36 23.21
N LYS A 52 18.96 16.74 22.75
CA LYS A 52 19.83 17.37 21.76
C LYS A 52 19.25 17.29 20.36
N ILE A 53 18.48 16.23 20.09
CA ILE A 53 17.64 16.09 18.91
C ILE A 53 16.22 16.38 19.36
N ASP A 54 15.69 17.50 18.91
CA ASP A 54 14.51 18.13 19.49
C ASP A 54 13.26 17.99 18.62
N ASP A 55 13.36 17.95 17.29
CA ASP A 55 12.18 17.99 16.40
C ASP A 55 11.10 16.95 16.80
N LEU A 56 11.47 15.67 16.95
CA LEU A 56 10.55 14.63 17.43
C LEU A 56 11.29 13.49 18.15
N VAL A 57 10.79 13.07 19.32
CA VAL A 57 11.28 11.89 20.04
C VAL A 57 10.15 10.90 20.25
N ILE A 58 10.33 9.68 19.73
CA ILE A 58 9.42 8.56 19.90
C ILE A 58 9.96 7.65 21.00
N THR A 59 9.14 7.37 22.01
CA THR A 59 9.41 6.31 22.98
C THR A 59 8.48 5.14 22.68
N SER A 60 9.03 3.97 22.42
CA SER A 60 8.27 2.74 22.19
C SER A 60 7.77 2.11 23.50
N ASN A 61 6.88 1.12 23.39
CA ASN A 61 6.38 0.38 24.54
C ASN A 61 7.45 -0.46 25.26
N ASN A 62 8.52 -0.84 24.57
CA ASN A 62 9.72 -1.43 25.20
C ASN A 62 10.71 -0.38 25.75
N ASN A 63 10.26 0.87 25.91
CA ASN A 63 11.01 2.04 26.42
C ASN A 63 12.23 2.46 25.59
N LYS A 64 12.38 1.96 24.35
CA LYS A 64 13.43 2.43 23.45
C LYS A 64 13.08 3.78 22.85
N LYS A 65 14.08 4.66 22.79
CA LYS A 65 13.96 6.02 22.27
C LYS A 65 14.52 6.12 20.86
N ILE A 66 13.72 6.70 19.98
CA ILE A 66 14.06 7.01 18.60
C ILE A 66 13.95 8.52 18.45
N TYR A 67 15.07 9.14 18.09
CA TYR A 67 15.17 10.58 17.92
C TYR A 67 15.13 10.91 16.44
N MET A 68 14.37 11.91 16.05
CA MET A 68 14.24 12.31 14.66
C MET A 68 14.59 13.78 14.53
N GLN A 69 15.58 14.05 13.68
CA GLN A 69 15.85 15.39 13.16
C GLN A 69 15.29 15.46 11.74
N MET A 70 14.35 16.36 11.52
CA MET A 70 13.57 16.47 10.30
C MET A 70 14.02 17.67 9.49
N LYS A 71 14.55 17.42 8.29
CA LYS A 71 14.92 18.46 7.32
C LYS A 71 14.30 18.14 5.98
N ARG A 72 13.37 18.99 5.51
CA ARG A 72 12.72 18.84 4.21
C ARG A 72 13.74 18.64 3.08
N THR A 73 14.77 19.47 3.10
CA THR A 73 15.94 19.42 2.20
C THR A 73 17.20 19.60 3.02
N ILE A 74 18.27 18.87 2.71
CA ILE A 74 19.57 18.99 3.36
C ILE A 74 20.70 18.61 2.39
N ASN A 75 21.83 19.30 2.53
CA ASN A 75 23.04 19.06 1.74
C ASN A 75 24.20 18.66 2.64
N LEU A 76 24.97 17.67 2.23
CA LEU A 76 26.22 17.29 2.89
C LEU A 76 27.23 18.45 2.86
N SER A 77 27.77 18.83 4.02
CA SER A 77 28.75 19.91 4.14
C SER A 77 29.63 19.72 5.38
N GLU A 78 30.91 20.11 5.31
CA GLU A 78 31.83 20.14 6.46
C GLU A 78 31.78 21.49 7.20
N ASN A 79 31.08 22.50 6.66
CA ASN A 79 31.04 23.83 7.24
C ASN A 79 30.26 23.81 8.57
N GLU A 80 30.88 24.32 9.64
CA GLU A 80 30.28 24.44 10.98
C GLU A 80 28.94 25.19 10.99
N GLY A 81 28.76 26.14 10.07
CA GLY A 81 27.50 26.89 9.92
C GLY A 81 26.43 26.18 9.09
N SER A 82 26.68 24.96 8.60
CA SER A 82 25.73 24.22 7.75
C SER A 82 24.69 23.45 8.55
N GLU A 83 23.52 23.24 7.97
CA GLU A 83 22.47 22.42 8.57
C GLU A 83 22.95 20.98 8.83
N PHE A 84 23.72 20.39 7.91
CA PHE A 84 24.25 19.04 8.10
C PHE A 84 25.19 18.94 9.30
N TYR A 85 26.09 19.91 9.47
CA TYR A 85 26.97 19.95 10.63
C TYR A 85 26.16 20.05 11.93
N SER A 86 25.11 20.90 11.94
CA SER A 86 24.19 21.02 13.08
C SER A 86 23.48 19.70 13.40
N VAL A 87 23.00 18.95 12.40
CA VAL A 87 22.40 17.62 12.63
C VAL A 87 23.42 16.65 13.24
N CYS A 88 24.64 16.58 12.68
CA CYS A 88 25.70 15.75 13.26
C CYS A 88 26.03 16.16 14.70
N GLN A 89 25.99 17.46 15.00
CA GLN A 89 26.24 17.99 16.33
C GLN A 89 25.20 17.51 17.33
N GLN A 90 23.92 17.59 16.96
CA GLN A 90 22.83 17.07 17.77
C GLN A 90 22.99 15.56 18.03
N PHE A 91 23.38 14.78 17.02
CA PHE A 91 23.54 13.32 17.15
C PHE A 91 24.68 12.94 18.08
N VAL A 92 25.84 13.61 17.95
CA VAL A 92 26.97 13.38 18.85
C VAL A 92 26.63 13.81 20.27
N TYR A 93 26.00 14.97 20.45
CA TYR A 93 25.64 15.47 21.78
C TYR A 93 24.59 14.59 22.46
N GLN A 94 23.68 14.00 21.68
CA GLN A 94 22.72 13.02 22.18
C GLN A 94 23.45 11.76 22.64
N TYR A 95 24.32 11.19 21.81
CA TYR A 95 25.14 10.03 22.17
C TYR A 95 25.95 10.26 23.45
N LEU A 96 26.50 11.46 23.64
CA LEU A 96 27.27 11.80 24.83
C LEU A 96 26.44 11.88 26.12
N GLN A 97 25.11 12.00 26.05
CA GLN A 97 24.25 11.83 27.22
C GLN A 97 24.29 10.38 27.74
N ASN A 98 24.68 9.43 26.89
CA ASN A 98 24.86 8.01 27.20
C ASN A 98 23.62 7.36 27.85
N ASP A 99 22.43 7.69 27.33
CA ASP A 99 21.19 7.05 27.73
C ASP A 99 21.12 5.62 27.16
N ILE A 100 20.84 4.65 28.04
CA ILE A 100 20.79 3.22 27.70
C ILE A 100 19.57 2.88 26.84
N ASP A 101 18.57 3.75 26.83
CA ASP A 101 17.35 3.59 26.07
C ASP A 101 17.44 4.19 24.66
N ASP A 102 18.51 4.93 24.35
CA ASP A 102 18.76 5.47 23.02
C ASP A 102 19.01 4.35 22.00
N PHE A 103 18.07 4.21 21.06
CA PHE A 103 18.13 3.18 20.03
C PHE A 103 18.60 3.70 18.69
N ALA A 104 18.03 4.82 18.22
CA ALA A 104 18.34 5.37 16.90
C ALA A 104 18.26 6.90 16.86
N TYR A 105 19.13 7.50 16.05
CA TYR A 105 19.14 8.91 15.66
C TYR A 105 18.85 8.99 14.16
N ILE A 106 17.73 9.58 13.77
CA ILE A 106 17.22 9.52 12.41
C ILE A 106 17.23 10.91 11.80
N LEU A 107 17.93 11.07 10.69
CA LEU A 107 17.73 12.20 9.79
C LEU A 107 16.56 11.87 8.87
N VAL A 108 15.42 12.50 9.11
CA VAL A 108 14.24 12.39 8.26
C VAL A 108 14.28 13.48 7.20
N THR A 109 14.15 13.09 5.94
CA THR A 109 14.21 14.02 4.81
C THR A 109 13.27 13.59 3.68
N SER A 110 13.08 14.47 2.68
CA SER A 110 12.42 14.11 1.41
C SER A 110 13.44 13.71 0.34
N LYS A 111 12.95 13.20 -0.80
CA LYS A 111 13.76 12.98 -2.02
C LYS A 111 14.42 14.25 -2.59
N ASN A 112 14.02 15.44 -2.15
CA ASN A 112 14.58 16.71 -2.63
C ASN A 112 15.96 17.05 -2.02
N SER A 113 16.43 16.30 -1.03
CA SER A 113 17.78 16.44 -0.46
C SER A 113 18.87 15.99 -1.41
N SER A 114 20.11 16.43 -1.17
CA SER A 114 21.21 16.00 -2.03
C SER A 114 21.40 14.50 -1.99
N ASN A 115 21.80 13.95 -3.14
CA ASN A 115 22.05 12.52 -3.30
C ASN A 115 23.16 12.00 -2.38
N ASN A 116 24.07 12.88 -1.97
CA ASN A 116 25.08 12.53 -0.98
C ASN A 116 24.46 12.20 0.38
N ILE A 117 23.28 12.73 0.69
CA ILE A 117 22.48 12.39 1.87
C ILE A 117 21.47 11.28 1.57
N SER A 118 20.55 11.52 0.62
CA SER A 118 19.35 10.69 0.42
C SER A 118 19.65 9.29 -0.12
N GLU A 119 20.70 9.15 -0.94
CA GLU A 119 21.15 7.85 -1.47
C GLU A 119 22.46 7.41 -0.82
N THR A 120 23.51 8.23 -0.92
CA THR A 120 24.89 7.82 -0.60
C THR A 120 25.07 7.62 0.89
N LEU A 121 24.81 8.63 1.73
CA LEU A 121 24.97 8.50 3.19
C LEU A 121 24.09 7.39 3.76
N ARG A 122 22.83 7.32 3.34
CA ARG A 122 21.91 6.24 3.72
C ARG A 122 22.52 4.86 3.43
N ARG A 123 23.03 4.66 2.21
CA ARG A 123 23.71 3.43 1.78
C ARG A 123 24.94 3.13 2.65
N LEU A 124 25.79 4.13 2.92
CA LEU A 124 27.01 3.94 3.71
C LEU A 124 26.70 3.50 5.14
N LEU A 125 25.73 4.15 5.79
CA LEU A 125 25.31 3.81 7.15
C LEU A 125 24.75 2.38 7.22
N GLU A 126 24.00 1.97 6.20
CA GLU A 126 23.47 0.61 6.13
C GLU A 126 24.57 -0.43 5.91
N GLY A 127 25.53 -0.16 5.03
CA GLY A 127 26.71 -1.01 4.84
C GLY A 127 27.53 -1.18 6.12
N ILE A 128 27.72 -0.09 6.89
CA ILE A 128 28.40 -0.11 8.19
C ILE A 128 27.62 -0.95 9.21
N ARG A 129 26.28 -0.84 9.24
CA ARG A 129 25.43 -1.64 10.13
C ARG A 129 25.50 -3.13 9.81
N ILE A 130 25.37 -3.50 8.53
CA ILE A 130 25.38 -4.91 8.08
C ILE A 130 26.74 -5.56 8.36
N SER A 131 27.83 -4.86 8.02
CA SER A 131 29.19 -5.39 8.20
C SER A 131 29.70 -5.30 9.64
N ASN A 132 29.07 -4.45 10.47
CA ASN A 132 29.51 -4.10 11.82
C ASN A 132 31.01 -3.71 11.86
N SER A 133 31.50 -3.06 10.80
CA SER A 133 32.92 -2.73 10.64
C SER A 133 33.10 -1.62 9.61
N PHE A 134 34.18 -0.85 9.72
CA PHE A 134 34.61 0.04 8.64
C PHE A 134 35.37 -0.69 7.52
N SER A 135 35.48 -2.02 7.55
CA SER A 135 36.10 -2.79 6.47
C SER A 135 35.43 -2.57 5.11
N ILE A 136 34.11 -2.36 5.10
CA ILE A 136 33.32 -2.06 3.90
C ILE A 136 33.76 -0.76 3.21
N THR A 137 34.39 0.16 3.94
CA THR A 137 34.84 1.45 3.39
C THR A 137 35.90 1.30 2.30
N LYS A 138 36.59 0.14 2.25
CA LYS A 138 37.56 -0.19 1.20
C LYS A 138 36.91 -0.44 -0.16
N GLU A 139 35.61 -0.77 -0.19
CA GLU A 139 34.84 -1.01 -1.41
C GLU A 139 34.15 0.25 -1.92
N PHE A 140 34.21 1.35 -1.16
CA PHE A 140 33.59 2.62 -1.51
C PHE A 140 34.27 3.27 -2.72
N ASN A 141 33.48 3.88 -3.61
CA ASN A 141 34.02 4.75 -4.65
C ASN A 141 34.52 6.08 -4.10
N LYS A 142 35.09 6.91 -5.00
CA LYS A 142 35.64 8.21 -4.63
C LYS A 142 34.62 9.13 -3.95
N ASN A 143 33.38 9.19 -4.44
CA ASN A 143 32.32 9.97 -3.79
C ASN A 143 31.91 9.38 -2.44
N GLU A 144 31.71 8.07 -2.33
CA GLU A 144 31.38 7.39 -1.09
C GLU A 144 32.48 7.56 -0.03
N GLN A 145 33.74 7.49 -0.45
CA GLN A 145 34.89 7.80 0.38
C GLN A 145 34.92 9.28 0.78
N ASP A 146 34.54 10.20 -0.12
CA ASP A 146 34.44 11.62 0.19
C ASP A 146 33.31 11.90 1.19
N VAL A 147 32.12 11.35 0.97
CA VAL A 147 30.98 11.43 1.90
C VAL A 147 31.34 10.85 3.26
N PHE A 148 31.96 9.67 3.28
CA PHE A 148 32.42 9.03 4.51
C PHE A 148 33.49 9.88 5.22
N ARG A 149 34.46 10.43 4.48
CA ARG A 149 35.50 11.30 5.04
C ARG A 149 34.90 12.57 5.64
N LYS A 150 33.92 13.18 4.99
CA LYS A 150 33.22 14.38 5.47
C LYS A 150 32.50 14.10 6.77
N ILE A 151 31.69 13.03 6.83
CA ILE A 151 30.99 12.67 8.08
C ILE A 151 31.96 12.25 9.20
N ASP A 152 33.02 11.50 8.86
CA ASP A 152 34.07 11.11 9.81
C ASP A 152 34.74 12.34 10.44
N ARG A 153 35.15 13.32 9.62
CA ARG A 153 35.75 14.57 10.08
C ARG A 153 34.79 15.40 10.92
N VAL A 154 33.56 15.59 10.45
CA VAL A 154 32.56 16.37 11.18
C VAL A 154 32.29 15.76 12.55
N ILE A 155 32.02 14.44 12.63
CA ILE A 155 31.78 13.76 13.91
C ILE A 155 33.02 13.82 14.82
N LYS A 156 34.23 13.59 14.27
CA LYS A 156 35.49 13.69 15.00
C LYS A 156 35.69 15.07 15.62
N GLN A 157 35.48 16.11 14.82
CA GLN A 157 35.65 17.50 15.24
C GLN A 157 34.65 17.85 16.34
N ILE A 158 33.37 17.56 16.12
CA ILE A 158 32.31 17.80 17.12
C ILE A 158 32.59 17.06 18.44
N TYR A 159 33.03 15.80 18.36
CA TYR A 159 33.35 15.01 19.54
C TYR A 159 34.56 15.57 20.30
N LEU A 160 35.59 16.01 19.57
CA LEU A 160 36.77 16.66 20.16
C LEU A 160 36.38 17.97 20.84
N ASP A 161 35.59 18.81 20.18
CA ASP A 161 35.16 20.11 20.71
C ASP A 161 34.26 19.97 21.95
N SER A 162 33.49 18.89 22.04
CA SER A 162 32.59 18.66 23.18
C SER A 162 33.23 17.92 24.35
N THR A 163 34.23 17.07 24.11
CA THR A 163 34.82 16.22 25.17
C THR A 163 36.27 16.54 25.49
N GLY A 164 36.96 17.30 24.64
CA GLY A 164 38.40 17.53 24.69
C GLY A 164 39.25 16.30 24.34
N LYS A 165 38.65 15.22 23.83
CA LYS A 165 39.33 13.95 23.52
C LYS A 165 39.12 13.54 22.07
N GLU A 166 40.12 12.90 21.48
CA GLU A 166 39.96 12.25 20.18
C GLU A 166 38.99 11.06 20.28
N ILE A 167 38.09 10.94 19.30
CA ILE A 167 37.14 9.84 19.20
C ILE A 167 37.87 8.55 18.79
N THR A 168 37.55 7.44 19.45
CA THR A 168 38.06 6.12 19.04
C THR A 168 37.23 5.54 17.90
N GLU A 169 37.82 4.64 17.11
CA GLU A 169 37.11 3.95 16.02
C GLU A 169 35.87 3.20 16.54
N LYS A 170 35.94 2.62 17.73
CA LYS A 170 34.81 1.94 18.37
C LYS A 170 33.64 2.89 18.64
N ILE A 171 33.92 4.08 19.20
CA ILE A 171 32.89 5.08 19.51
C ILE A 171 32.27 5.62 18.22
N LEU A 172 33.10 5.92 17.21
CA LEU A 172 32.60 6.36 15.90
C LEU A 172 31.66 5.31 15.28
N LEU A 173 32.06 4.03 15.35
CA LEU A 173 31.23 2.92 14.86
C LEU A 173 29.89 2.84 15.60
N GLU A 174 29.88 3.00 16.93
CA GLU A 174 28.65 3.02 17.71
C GLU A 174 27.71 4.17 17.32
N ILE A 175 28.24 5.40 17.15
CA ILE A 175 27.46 6.56 16.70
C ILE A 175 26.86 6.31 15.31
N LEU A 176 27.67 5.87 14.34
CA LEU A 176 27.22 5.65 12.97
C LEU A 176 26.23 4.50 12.84
N ARG A 177 26.38 3.44 13.66
CA ARG A 177 25.40 2.34 13.70
C ARG A 177 24.03 2.79 14.20
N ARG A 178 23.98 3.75 15.14
CA ARG A 178 22.75 4.35 15.63
C ARG A 178 22.19 5.43 14.71
N THR A 179 22.94 5.90 13.70
CA THR A 179 22.53 6.98 12.80
C THR A 179 21.81 6.46 11.56
N TYR A 180 20.60 6.90 11.29
CA TYR A 180 19.79 6.49 10.14
C TYR A 180 19.42 7.70 9.27
N VAL A 181 19.11 7.42 8.00
CA VAL A 181 18.51 8.39 7.08
C VAL A 181 17.24 7.76 6.54
N GLU A 182 16.10 8.41 6.77
CA GLU A 182 14.80 7.95 6.27
C GLU A 182 14.16 8.97 5.34
N ILE A 183 13.56 8.46 4.26
CA ILE A 183 12.96 9.26 3.20
C ILE A 183 11.43 9.17 3.31
N PHE A 184 10.78 10.29 3.59
CA PHE A 184 9.32 10.39 3.68
C PHE A 184 8.78 11.31 2.58
N ASP A 185 8.12 10.75 1.57
CA ASP A 185 7.42 11.52 0.55
C ASP A 185 5.97 11.77 0.99
N ILE A 186 5.82 12.63 2.02
CA ILE A 186 4.55 12.89 2.73
C ILE A 186 3.95 14.27 2.44
N GLU A 187 4.57 15.06 1.57
CA GLU A 187 3.97 16.32 1.10
C GLU A 187 2.72 16.04 0.24
N ASN A 188 1.93 17.09 -0.01
CA ASN A 188 0.63 16.97 -0.67
C ASN A 188 0.70 16.19 -2.01
N GLY A 189 -0.09 15.12 -2.11
CA GLY A 189 -0.21 14.28 -3.31
C GLY A 189 0.93 13.29 -3.55
N GLN A 190 1.91 13.20 -2.64
CA GLN A 190 2.99 12.23 -2.71
C GLN A 190 2.54 10.84 -2.24
N SER A 191 3.33 9.80 -2.57
CA SER A 191 2.96 8.40 -2.35
C SER A 191 2.67 8.07 -0.89
N TYR A 192 3.46 8.62 0.05
CA TYR A 192 3.30 8.34 1.46
C TYR A 192 2.04 9.02 2.03
N GLU A 193 1.73 10.25 1.61
CA GLU A 193 0.48 10.92 2.02
C GLU A 193 -0.76 10.13 1.58
N LYS A 194 -0.74 9.56 0.37
CA LYS A 194 -1.84 8.71 -0.12
C LYS A 194 -2.05 7.47 0.75
N VAL A 195 -0.95 6.85 1.22
CA VAL A 195 -1.01 5.72 2.17
C VAL A 195 -1.64 6.14 3.49
N VAL A 196 -1.22 7.28 4.05
CA VAL A 196 -1.78 7.81 5.31
C VAL A 196 -3.29 8.04 5.20
N LYS A 197 -3.74 8.68 4.12
CA LYS A 197 -5.16 8.96 3.90
C LYS A 197 -5.99 7.68 3.76
N LEU A 198 -5.50 6.69 2.99
CA LEU A 198 -6.16 5.39 2.86
C LEU A 198 -6.20 4.61 4.18
N TYR A 199 -5.15 4.71 4.99
CA TYR A 199 -5.10 4.11 6.32
C TYR A 199 -6.15 4.73 7.25
N LEU A 200 -6.23 6.07 7.29
CA LEU A 200 -7.19 6.81 8.09
C LEU A 200 -8.64 6.52 7.71
N TYR A 201 -8.94 6.40 6.42
CA TYR A 201 -10.28 6.20 5.88
C TYR A 201 -11.10 5.12 6.62
N ASN A 202 -10.47 3.99 6.95
CA ASN A 202 -11.17 2.89 7.62
C ASN A 202 -11.21 3.00 9.16
N LYS A 203 -10.55 4.00 9.74
CA LYS A 203 -10.40 4.13 11.19
C LYS A 203 -11.18 5.30 11.79
N ILE A 204 -11.65 6.24 10.97
CA ILE A 204 -12.35 7.45 11.41
C ILE A 204 -13.76 7.58 10.79
N ASN A 205 -14.65 8.32 11.44
CA ASN A 205 -16.05 8.60 11.03
C ASN A 205 -16.23 10.01 10.42
N VAL A 206 -15.14 10.67 10.04
CA VAL A 206 -15.13 12.03 9.51
C VAL A 206 -14.31 12.09 8.22
N ASP A 207 -14.45 13.18 7.47
CA ASP A 207 -13.68 13.42 6.25
C ASP A 207 -12.17 13.27 6.51
N VAL A 208 -11.52 12.43 5.69
CA VAL A 208 -10.11 12.06 5.81
C VAL A 208 -9.19 13.24 5.59
N ASN A 209 -9.50 14.12 4.64
CA ASN A 209 -8.68 15.28 4.34
C ASN A 209 -8.77 16.32 5.48
N LEU A 210 -9.95 16.51 6.05
CA LEU A 210 -10.17 17.36 7.21
C LEU A 210 -9.47 16.81 8.45
N PHE A 211 -9.61 15.51 8.73
CA PHE A 211 -8.93 14.87 9.86
C PHE A 211 -7.41 14.93 9.71
N TRP A 212 -6.88 14.60 8.53
CA TRP A 212 -5.46 14.70 8.24
C TRP A 212 -4.94 16.14 8.41
N SER A 213 -5.66 17.12 7.84
CA SER A 213 -5.33 18.54 8.02
C SER A 213 -5.41 18.99 9.47
N PHE A 214 -6.33 18.42 10.26
CA PHE A 214 -6.42 18.67 11.68
C PHE A 214 -5.22 18.09 12.44
N MET A 215 -4.78 16.87 12.12
CA MET A 215 -3.60 16.24 12.73
C MET A 215 -2.33 17.07 12.48
N ILE A 216 -2.14 17.56 11.24
CA ILE A 216 -1.05 18.48 10.88
C ILE A 216 -1.13 19.77 11.71
N LYS A 217 -2.33 20.35 11.87
CA LYS A 217 -2.53 21.56 12.69
C LYS A 217 -2.36 21.30 14.20
N MET A 218 -2.65 20.09 14.66
CA MET A 218 -2.48 19.73 16.06
C MET A 218 -1.00 19.65 16.41
N ASP A 219 -0.17 19.09 15.53
CA ASP A 219 1.27 19.06 15.68
C ASP A 219 1.84 20.47 15.95
N LEU A 220 1.45 21.47 15.15
CA LEU A 220 1.81 22.88 15.37
C LEU A 220 1.60 23.36 16.82
N GLN A 221 0.45 23.01 17.41
CA GLN A 221 0.14 23.39 18.78
C GLN A 221 1.03 22.64 19.77
N LEU A 222 1.21 21.34 19.58
CA LEU A 222 2.01 20.47 20.44
C LEU A 222 3.50 20.86 20.41
N ALA A 223 4.05 21.11 19.23
CA ALA A 223 5.42 21.57 19.01
C ALA A 223 5.66 22.93 19.65
N SER A 224 4.78 23.91 19.42
CA SER A 224 4.92 25.26 20.00
C SER A 224 4.93 25.25 21.54
N ALA A 225 4.26 24.27 22.15
CA ALA A 225 4.18 24.11 23.60
C ALA A 225 5.15 23.04 24.15
N ARG A 226 6.01 22.46 23.31
CA ARG A 226 7.00 21.41 23.66
C ARG A 226 6.38 20.24 24.44
N GLN A 227 5.23 19.75 23.98
CA GLN A 227 4.45 18.77 24.74
C GLN A 227 4.90 17.34 24.50
N THR A 228 4.66 16.49 25.50
CA THR A 228 4.69 15.04 25.35
C THR A 228 3.27 14.52 25.25
N LEU A 229 3.00 13.77 24.19
CA LEU A 229 1.74 13.14 23.87
C LEU A 229 1.77 11.66 24.25
N ASN A 230 0.64 11.15 24.69
CA ASN A 230 0.41 9.74 24.94
C ASN A 230 -0.93 9.31 24.33
N LYS A 231 -1.11 8.00 24.16
CA LYS A 231 -2.32 7.43 23.57
C LYS A 231 -3.59 7.83 24.34
N LYS A 232 -3.57 7.79 25.67
CA LYS A 232 -4.74 8.11 26.51
C LYS A 232 -5.32 9.50 26.23
N TYR A 233 -4.47 10.49 25.95
CA TYR A 233 -4.93 11.83 25.56
C TYR A 233 -5.58 11.81 24.17
N LEU A 234 -4.98 11.10 23.20
CA LEU A 234 -5.53 10.98 21.86
C LEU A 234 -6.87 10.26 21.87
N ASP A 235 -6.96 9.12 22.58
CA ASP A 235 -8.21 8.36 22.72
C ASP A 235 -9.32 9.27 23.23
N LYS A 236 -9.08 10.01 24.32
CA LYS A 236 -10.06 10.95 24.88
C LYS A 236 -10.41 12.11 23.93
N LYS A 237 -9.44 12.62 23.17
CA LYS A 237 -9.66 13.76 22.26
C LYS A 237 -10.40 13.34 20.99
N PHE A 238 -10.18 12.12 20.53
CA PHE A 238 -10.67 11.63 19.25
C PHE A 238 -11.79 10.59 19.36
N GLU A 239 -12.20 10.18 20.56
CA GLU A 239 -13.23 9.15 20.80
C GLU A 239 -14.47 9.29 19.91
N ASP A 240 -14.97 10.53 19.76
CA ASP A 240 -16.17 10.82 18.96
C ASP A 240 -15.94 10.73 17.44
N TYR A 241 -14.69 10.89 16.99
CA TYR A 241 -14.31 10.85 15.58
C TYR A 241 -13.81 9.48 15.15
N LEU A 242 -13.40 8.62 16.10
CA LEU A 242 -12.93 7.28 15.81
C LEU A 242 -14.09 6.31 15.56
N LYS A 243 -13.87 5.35 14.65
CA LYS A 243 -14.76 4.20 14.52
C LYS A 243 -14.63 3.36 15.80
N LYS A 244 -15.74 3.20 16.55
CA LYS A 244 -15.80 2.36 17.74
C LYS A 244 -15.56 0.90 17.35
N HIS A 245 -14.31 0.46 17.34
CA HIS A 245 -13.95 -0.95 17.37
C HIS A 245 -13.77 -1.34 18.84
N LYS A 246 -14.45 -2.40 19.28
CA LYS A 246 -14.06 -3.07 20.53
C LYS A 246 -12.64 -3.64 20.31
N GLU A 247 -11.81 -3.60 21.35
CA GLU A 247 -10.37 -3.90 21.29
C GLU A 247 -10.11 -5.40 21.11
N SER A 248 -9.14 -5.78 20.26
CA SER A 248 -8.36 -7.01 20.46
C SER A 248 -6.90 -6.82 20.04
N ASN A 249 -6.01 -7.47 20.79
CA ASN A 249 -4.56 -7.35 20.83
C ASN A 249 -3.80 -8.02 19.65
N ASP A 250 -4.25 -7.88 18.40
CA ASP A 250 -3.49 -8.41 17.25
C ASP A 250 -2.84 -7.28 16.43
N ASN A 251 -1.54 -7.11 16.68
CA ASN A 251 -0.67 -6.02 16.21
C ASN A 251 -0.30 -6.06 14.71
N ASN A 252 -1.01 -6.79 13.84
CA ASN A 252 -0.54 -7.02 12.47
C ASN A 252 -1.57 -6.91 11.34
N GLU A 253 -2.82 -6.57 11.60
CA GLU A 253 -3.82 -6.63 10.52
C GLU A 253 -4.08 -5.27 9.86
N LEU A 254 -3.59 -5.16 8.62
CA LEU A 254 -4.15 -4.30 7.59
C LEU A 254 -5.69 -4.45 7.62
N ILE A 255 -6.39 -3.36 7.97
CA ILE A 255 -7.84 -3.17 7.95
C ILE A 255 -8.64 -4.44 8.31
N SER A 256 -8.87 -4.67 9.61
CA SER A 256 -9.88 -5.62 10.10
C SER A 256 -11.28 -5.10 9.75
N ILE A 257 -11.79 -5.52 8.61
CA ILE A 257 -13.10 -5.10 8.08
C ILE A 257 -14.28 -5.77 8.80
N ILE A 258 -14.04 -6.95 9.35
CA ILE A 258 -15.04 -7.72 10.08
C ILE A 258 -15.13 -7.12 11.49
N GLY A 259 -16.28 -6.57 11.86
CA GLY A 259 -16.51 -6.14 13.24
C GLY A 259 -16.31 -7.30 14.22
N GLN A 260 -15.88 -7.03 15.44
CA GLN A 260 -15.80 -8.06 16.47
C GLN A 260 -17.21 -8.49 16.88
N PHE A 261 -17.48 -9.80 16.80
CA PHE A 261 -18.72 -10.39 17.27
C PHE A 261 -18.45 -11.06 18.62
N ASP A 262 -19.16 -10.63 19.67
CA ASP A 262 -19.05 -11.25 21.01
C ASP A 262 -19.70 -12.65 21.02
N SER A 263 -20.68 -12.87 20.13
CA SER A 263 -21.40 -14.12 19.96
C SER A 263 -22.12 -14.14 18.62
N LEU A 264 -22.24 -15.33 18.02
CA LEU A 264 -23.06 -15.58 16.84
C LEU A 264 -24.28 -16.41 17.23
N GLU A 265 -25.44 -16.11 16.63
CA GLU A 265 -26.63 -16.94 16.78
C GLU A 265 -26.40 -18.25 16.01
N VAL A 266 -26.23 -19.37 16.71
CA VAL A 266 -25.87 -20.68 16.11
C VAL A 266 -26.86 -21.79 16.46
N ARG A 267 -27.91 -21.50 17.23
CA ARG A 267 -28.85 -22.50 17.72
C ARG A 267 -29.79 -23.01 16.63
N LYS A 268 -30.43 -22.06 15.94
CA LYS A 268 -31.46 -22.34 14.94
C LYS A 268 -31.03 -21.93 13.53
N ASP A 269 -31.54 -22.67 12.55
CA ASP A 269 -31.65 -22.23 11.19
C ASP A 269 -33.08 -21.74 10.93
N TYR A 270 -33.17 -20.54 10.36
CA TYR A 270 -34.41 -20.03 9.81
C TYR A 270 -34.30 -20.17 8.30
N ILE A 271 -35.20 -20.92 7.69
CA ILE A 271 -35.23 -21.14 6.26
C ILE A 271 -36.51 -20.57 5.66
N LEU A 272 -36.38 -20.01 4.46
CA LEU A 272 -37.49 -19.63 3.60
C LEU A 272 -37.52 -20.62 2.43
N ALA A 273 -38.61 -21.36 2.28
CA ALA A 273 -38.77 -22.38 1.24
C ALA A 273 -40.02 -22.12 0.39
N LEU A 274 -39.93 -22.48 -0.90
CA LEU A 274 -41.10 -22.51 -1.78
C LEU A 274 -41.99 -23.70 -1.42
N GLN A 275 -43.31 -23.54 -1.55
CA GLN A 275 -44.22 -24.66 -1.44
C GLN A 275 -43.82 -25.78 -2.41
N ASN A 276 -43.77 -27.00 -1.89
CA ASN A 276 -43.70 -28.21 -2.70
C ASN A 276 -44.56 -29.31 -2.07
N GLN A 277 -44.88 -30.35 -2.84
CA GLN A 277 -45.73 -31.46 -2.38
C GLN A 277 -45.19 -32.14 -1.10
N GLN A 278 -43.87 -32.09 -0.86
CA GLN A 278 -43.25 -32.70 0.30
C GLN A 278 -43.47 -31.88 1.59
N ILE A 279 -43.54 -30.55 1.51
CA ILE A 279 -43.89 -29.68 2.65
C ILE A 279 -45.33 -29.90 3.09
N ASP A 280 -46.27 -30.00 2.14
CA ASP A 280 -47.68 -30.24 2.42
C ASP A 280 -47.89 -31.58 3.14
N LEU A 281 -47.08 -32.59 2.76
CA LEU A 281 -47.01 -33.89 3.41
C LEU A 281 -46.38 -33.82 4.81
N LEU A 282 -45.32 -33.01 4.99
CA LEU A 282 -44.56 -32.91 6.24
C LEU A 282 -45.38 -32.26 7.37
N PHE A 283 -46.23 -31.28 7.03
CA PHE A 283 -47.04 -30.53 8.01
C PHE A 283 -48.53 -30.90 8.01
N ASN A 284 -48.94 -31.98 7.31
CA ASN A 284 -50.33 -32.44 7.23
C ASN A 284 -51.32 -31.35 6.79
N LEU A 285 -50.94 -30.48 5.86
CA LEU A 285 -51.74 -29.34 5.39
C LEU A 285 -52.85 -29.75 4.40
N LYS A 286 -53.45 -30.93 4.59
CA LYS A 286 -54.28 -31.64 3.60
C LYS A 286 -55.57 -30.94 3.14
N ASN A 287 -55.96 -29.80 3.72
CA ASN A 287 -57.28 -29.20 3.48
C ASN A 287 -57.30 -27.67 3.25
N GLU A 288 -56.16 -27.01 3.07
CA GLU A 288 -56.16 -25.59 2.69
C GLU A 288 -55.64 -25.45 1.26
N ILE A 289 -56.57 -25.10 0.37
CA ILE A 289 -56.46 -24.59 -1.02
C ILE A 289 -55.05 -24.65 -1.64
N GLN A 290 -54.96 -25.33 -2.80
CA GLN A 290 -53.85 -25.28 -3.76
C GLN A 290 -53.65 -23.86 -4.34
N ASP A 291 -53.55 -22.84 -3.51
CA ASP A 291 -53.11 -21.52 -3.92
C ASP A 291 -51.59 -21.57 -4.02
N SER A 292 -51.08 -21.54 -5.25
CA SER A 292 -49.69 -21.79 -5.64
C SER A 292 -48.67 -20.75 -5.15
N ASN A 293 -49.05 -19.89 -4.21
CA ASN A 293 -48.30 -18.72 -3.78
C ASN A 293 -48.05 -18.73 -2.26
N LYS A 294 -47.65 -19.86 -1.66
CA LYS A 294 -47.22 -19.90 -0.25
C LYS A 294 -45.70 -19.97 -0.11
N LEU A 295 -45.16 -19.18 0.83
CA LEU A 295 -43.78 -19.25 1.29
C LEU A 295 -43.75 -19.77 2.72
N TYR A 296 -42.90 -20.75 2.99
CA TYR A 296 -42.78 -21.32 4.33
C TYR A 296 -41.53 -20.78 5.03
N LEU A 297 -41.73 -20.12 6.17
CA LEU A 297 -40.67 -19.74 7.10
C LEU A 297 -40.61 -20.80 8.20
N ILE A 298 -39.55 -21.61 8.20
CA ILE A 298 -39.42 -22.77 9.08
C ILE A 298 -38.24 -22.57 10.03
N GLU A 299 -38.46 -22.82 11.32
CA GLU A 299 -37.40 -22.91 12.33
C GLU A 299 -36.90 -24.34 12.50
N LEU A 300 -35.57 -24.55 12.43
CA LEU A 300 -34.94 -25.85 12.60
C LEU A 300 -33.78 -25.79 13.60
N PHE A 301 -33.71 -26.74 14.52
CA PHE A 301 -32.54 -26.89 15.40
C PHE A 301 -31.36 -27.48 14.61
N ARG A 302 -30.17 -26.94 14.85
CA ARG A 302 -28.96 -27.35 14.12
C ARG A 302 -28.30 -28.59 14.71
N PHE A 303 -28.39 -28.76 16.03
CA PHE A 303 -27.75 -29.83 16.77
C PHE A 303 -28.80 -30.65 17.51
N ASN A 304 -28.66 -31.98 17.47
CA ASN A 304 -29.43 -32.84 18.36
C ASN A 304 -28.81 -32.90 19.77
N GLU A 305 -29.42 -33.66 20.68
CA GLU A 305 -28.96 -33.79 22.08
C GLU A 305 -27.53 -34.32 22.24
N VAL A 306 -26.98 -34.98 21.21
CA VAL A 306 -25.62 -35.57 21.20
C VAL A 306 -24.64 -34.70 20.38
N GLY A 307 -25.07 -33.53 19.90
CA GLY A 307 -24.23 -32.58 19.17
C GLY A 307 -24.02 -32.90 17.69
N LYS A 308 -24.79 -33.82 17.11
CA LYS A 308 -24.71 -34.14 15.69
C LYS A 308 -25.58 -33.17 14.87
N LYS A 309 -25.05 -32.69 13.74
CA LYS A 309 -25.82 -31.94 12.74
C LYS A 309 -26.76 -32.90 12.01
N GLU A 310 -28.05 -32.62 12.04
CA GLU A 310 -29.09 -33.43 11.39
C GLU A 310 -29.61 -32.81 10.08
N LEU A 311 -29.21 -31.58 9.79
CA LEU A 311 -29.57 -30.83 8.60
C LEU A 311 -28.48 -30.98 7.54
N ARG A 312 -28.86 -31.41 6.33
CA ARG A 312 -27.92 -31.57 5.21
C ARG A 312 -28.25 -30.57 4.11
N TYR A 313 -27.35 -29.63 3.86
CA TYR A 313 -27.52 -28.60 2.83
C TYR A 313 -26.75 -28.97 1.57
N GLU A 314 -27.46 -29.03 0.45
CA GLU A 314 -26.96 -29.39 -0.88
C GLU A 314 -26.97 -28.13 -1.77
N GLU A 315 -25.79 -27.70 -2.23
CA GLU A 315 -25.68 -26.55 -3.11
C GLU A 315 -26.43 -26.76 -4.44
N PRO A 316 -27.07 -25.70 -4.99
CA PRO A 316 -27.14 -24.34 -4.46
C PRO A 316 -28.37 -24.05 -3.57
N TYR A 317 -29.37 -24.93 -3.56
CA TYR A 317 -30.72 -24.58 -3.09
C TYR A 317 -31.43 -25.66 -2.26
N PHE A 318 -30.84 -26.81 -1.94
CA PHE A 318 -31.58 -27.86 -1.26
C PHE A 318 -31.21 -28.04 0.21
N LEU A 319 -32.22 -28.34 1.02
CA LEU A 319 -32.07 -28.93 2.35
C LEU A 319 -32.69 -30.32 2.34
N THR A 320 -31.93 -31.33 2.73
CA THR A 320 -32.40 -32.70 2.95
C THR A 320 -32.50 -32.96 4.46
N LEU A 321 -33.72 -33.29 4.92
CA LEU A 321 -33.99 -33.67 6.31
C LEU A 321 -33.66 -35.16 6.54
N THR A 322 -33.53 -35.57 7.80
CA THR A 322 -33.21 -36.96 8.20
C THR A 322 -34.21 -38.00 7.71
N ASN A 323 -35.47 -37.61 7.51
CA ASN A 323 -36.53 -38.45 6.94
C ASN A 323 -36.50 -38.53 5.40
N GLY A 324 -35.50 -37.92 4.75
CA GLY A 324 -35.30 -37.94 3.30
C GLY A 324 -36.08 -36.87 2.52
N ILE A 325 -36.84 -36.00 3.20
CA ILE A 325 -37.58 -34.90 2.57
C ILE A 325 -36.61 -33.81 2.10
N LYS A 326 -36.80 -33.35 0.86
CA LYS A 326 -36.01 -32.30 0.22
C LYS A 326 -36.81 -31.02 0.07
N LEU A 327 -36.25 -29.94 0.60
CA LEU A 327 -36.83 -28.60 0.56
C LEU A 327 -36.01 -27.71 -0.37
N GLU A 328 -36.68 -27.01 -1.30
CA GLU A 328 -36.05 -26.01 -2.13
C GLU A 328 -36.05 -24.66 -1.40
N LEU A 329 -34.84 -24.19 -1.07
CA LEU A 329 -34.57 -22.99 -0.32
C LEU A 329 -34.54 -21.77 -1.22
N VAL A 330 -35.20 -20.72 -0.75
CA VAL A 330 -35.09 -19.36 -1.28
C VAL A 330 -34.01 -18.58 -0.52
N TYR A 331 -33.95 -18.75 0.80
CA TYR A 331 -33.06 -18.00 1.67
C TYR A 331 -32.88 -18.71 3.02
N ARG A 332 -31.69 -18.59 3.62
CA ARG A 332 -31.35 -19.13 4.94
C ARG A 332 -30.72 -18.05 5.82
N SER A 333 -31.16 -17.94 7.07
CA SER A 333 -30.62 -16.98 8.02
C SER A 333 -30.51 -17.56 9.43
N ALA A 334 -29.62 -16.96 10.23
CA ALA A 334 -29.51 -17.22 11.65
C ALA A 334 -30.71 -16.70 12.46
N THR A 335 -31.54 -15.79 11.93
CA THR A 335 -32.66 -15.19 12.66
C THR A 335 -33.89 -14.99 11.78
N ALA A 336 -35.09 -15.06 12.37
CA ALA A 336 -36.34 -14.69 11.69
C ALA A 336 -36.30 -13.26 11.14
N LYS A 337 -35.76 -12.30 11.91
CA LYS A 337 -35.53 -10.91 11.47
C LYS A 337 -34.65 -10.82 10.22
N GLY A 338 -33.73 -11.77 10.01
CA GLY A 338 -32.93 -11.86 8.80
C GLY A 338 -33.79 -12.18 7.57
N ILE A 339 -34.73 -13.12 7.70
CA ILE A 339 -35.70 -13.45 6.64
C ILE A 339 -36.62 -12.26 6.36
N GLU A 340 -37.15 -11.60 7.40
CA GLU A 340 -38.01 -10.42 7.25
C GLU A 340 -37.32 -9.30 6.47
N ARG A 341 -36.03 -9.03 6.76
CA ARG A 341 -35.21 -8.05 6.03
C ARG A 341 -35.02 -8.44 4.56
N PHE A 342 -34.85 -9.74 4.27
CA PHE A 342 -34.70 -10.22 2.91
C PHE A 342 -35.98 -10.01 2.09
N ILE A 343 -37.14 -10.44 2.62
CA ILE A 343 -38.46 -10.29 1.99
C ILE A 343 -38.79 -8.81 1.77
N SER A 344 -38.54 -7.96 2.78
CA SER A 344 -38.85 -6.52 2.72
C SER A 344 -37.89 -5.69 1.86
N SER A 345 -36.85 -6.30 1.30
CA SER A 345 -35.84 -5.57 0.55
C SER A 345 -36.38 -5.11 -0.81
N LYS A 346 -35.95 -3.94 -1.29
CA LYS A 346 -36.44 -3.33 -2.56
C LYS A 346 -36.33 -4.27 -3.78
N LYS A 347 -35.39 -5.22 -3.77
CA LYS A 347 -35.18 -6.18 -4.86
C LYS A 347 -36.23 -7.30 -4.88
N TYR A 348 -36.73 -7.69 -3.71
CA TYR A 348 -37.56 -8.88 -3.53
C TYR A 348 -38.97 -8.59 -3.04
N LYS A 349 -39.24 -7.36 -2.58
CA LYS A 349 -40.55 -6.92 -2.09
C LYS A 349 -41.64 -7.19 -3.12
N ASP A 350 -41.51 -6.63 -4.32
CA ASP A 350 -42.51 -6.80 -5.39
C ASP A 350 -42.66 -8.26 -5.84
N ARG A 351 -41.60 -9.07 -5.71
CA ARG A 351 -41.62 -10.51 -6.06
C ARG A 351 -42.40 -11.35 -5.05
N PHE A 352 -42.40 -10.95 -3.78
CA PHE A 352 -43.01 -11.72 -2.69
C PHE A 352 -44.29 -11.09 -2.13
N GLU A 353 -44.72 -9.93 -2.64
CA GLU A 353 -46.01 -9.30 -2.28
C GLU A 353 -47.22 -10.20 -2.60
N GLU A 354 -47.11 -11.07 -3.60
CA GLU A 354 -48.17 -12.01 -3.99
C GLU A 354 -48.18 -13.32 -3.19
N TYR A 355 -47.24 -13.50 -2.25
CA TYR A 355 -47.08 -14.74 -1.48
C TYR A 355 -47.58 -14.61 -0.04
N ASP A 356 -48.34 -15.60 0.42
CA ASP A 356 -48.67 -15.76 1.84
C ASP A 356 -47.50 -16.44 2.56
N VAL A 357 -46.93 -15.75 3.55
CA VAL A 357 -45.84 -16.30 4.38
C VAL A 357 -46.41 -17.07 5.56
N VAL A 358 -46.23 -18.39 5.55
CA VAL A 358 -46.64 -19.30 6.63
C VAL A 358 -45.47 -19.54 7.56
N TYR A 359 -45.63 -19.18 8.83
CA TYR A 359 -44.62 -19.40 9.86
C TYR A 359 -44.81 -20.75 10.57
N ILE A 360 -43.74 -21.54 10.63
CA ILE A 360 -43.68 -22.83 11.31
C ILE A 360 -42.60 -22.77 12.38
N GLY A 361 -43.03 -22.56 13.62
CA GLY A 361 -42.17 -22.51 14.79
C GLY A 361 -41.80 -23.90 15.32
N SER A 362 -40.66 -23.96 15.99
CA SER A 362 -40.23 -25.14 16.74
C SER A 362 -40.79 -25.12 18.16
N ASN A 363 -41.31 -26.26 18.65
CA ASN A 363 -41.76 -26.42 20.05
C ASN A 363 -40.57 -26.94 20.88
N ASP A 364 -39.88 -26.08 21.66
CA ASP A 364 -39.25 -26.42 22.97
C ASP A 364 -38.31 -25.33 23.54
N SER A 365 -37.98 -25.53 24.83
CA SER A 365 -37.44 -24.65 25.91
C SER A 365 -36.13 -23.88 25.66
N ASP A 366 -35.93 -22.80 26.42
CA ASP A 366 -34.88 -21.77 26.29
C ASP A 366 -33.42 -22.15 26.66
N ASP A 367 -33.12 -23.39 27.04
CA ASP A 367 -31.77 -23.74 27.51
C ASP A 367 -30.76 -23.96 26.36
N GLU A 368 -29.66 -23.19 26.39
CA GLU A 368 -28.55 -23.23 25.44
C GLU A 368 -27.67 -24.48 25.62
N ASN A 369 -27.44 -25.24 24.55
CA ASN A 369 -26.68 -26.50 24.63
C ASN A 369 -25.16 -26.25 24.55
N LYS A 370 -24.33 -27.07 25.21
CA LYS A 370 -22.85 -26.96 25.20
C LYS A 370 -22.25 -27.01 23.79
N PHE A 371 -22.87 -27.74 22.87
CA PHE A 371 -22.41 -27.85 21.48
C PHE A 371 -22.56 -26.54 20.69
N GLU A 372 -23.58 -25.73 21.02
CA GLU A 372 -23.80 -24.42 20.41
C GLU A 372 -22.65 -23.47 20.78
N LYS A 373 -22.21 -23.50 22.04
CA LYS A 373 -21.06 -22.69 22.50
C LYS A 373 -19.76 -23.06 21.78
N ILE A 374 -19.48 -24.37 21.67
CA ILE A 374 -18.29 -24.86 20.98
C ILE A 374 -18.30 -24.45 19.50
N HIS A 375 -19.46 -24.54 18.83
CA HIS A 375 -19.59 -24.14 17.43
C HIS A 375 -19.44 -22.63 17.25
N ASN A 376 -20.01 -21.82 18.15
CA ASN A 376 -19.81 -20.37 18.16
C ASN A 376 -18.32 -20.01 18.30
N ASP A 377 -17.61 -20.63 19.26
CA ASP A 377 -16.17 -20.41 19.45
C ASP A 377 -15.35 -20.79 18.21
N LEU A 378 -15.72 -21.88 17.52
CA LEU A 378 -15.09 -22.29 16.27
C LEU A 378 -15.27 -21.23 15.17
N LEU A 379 -16.49 -20.76 14.96
CA LEU A 379 -16.79 -19.72 13.97
C LEU A 379 -16.08 -18.41 14.29
N LEU A 380 -16.07 -17.98 15.56
CA LEU A 380 -15.35 -16.77 15.97
C LEU A 380 -13.84 -16.89 15.72
N LYS A 381 -13.27 -18.08 15.98
CA LYS A 381 -11.85 -18.34 15.67
C LYS A 381 -11.56 -18.22 14.17
N TYR A 382 -12.34 -18.87 13.32
CA TYR A 382 -12.16 -18.77 11.87
C TYR A 382 -12.39 -17.37 11.34
N LEU A 383 -13.33 -16.64 11.93
CA LEU A 383 -13.59 -15.26 11.58
C LEU A 383 -12.38 -14.35 11.89
N ASN A 384 -11.75 -14.56 13.04
CA ASN A 384 -10.55 -13.83 13.44
C ASN A 384 -9.32 -14.21 12.60
N GLU A 385 -9.26 -15.42 12.05
CA GLU A 385 -8.20 -15.82 11.12
C GLU A 385 -8.38 -15.20 9.71
N LYS A 386 -9.56 -14.67 9.38
CA LYS A 386 -9.83 -14.03 8.07
C LYS A 386 -9.42 -12.57 8.07
N SER A 387 -8.16 -12.33 7.71
CA SER A 387 -7.53 -11.01 7.61
C SER A 387 -7.78 -10.25 6.29
N ASN A 388 -8.47 -10.85 5.31
CA ASN A 388 -8.63 -10.28 3.98
C ASN A 388 -10.08 -9.93 3.65
N CYS A 389 -10.26 -8.78 2.98
CA CYS A 389 -11.56 -8.27 2.59
C CYS A 389 -12.06 -8.95 1.31
N LEU A 390 -11.98 -10.27 1.22
CA LEU A 390 -12.34 -11.05 0.04
C LEU A 390 -13.68 -11.76 0.26
N CYS A 391 -14.49 -11.78 -0.79
CA CYS A 391 -15.74 -12.52 -0.82
C CYS A 391 -15.46 -14.02 -0.75
N SER A 392 -16.07 -14.70 0.23
CA SER A 392 -15.87 -16.14 0.42
C SER A 392 -16.42 -16.99 -0.73
N ASN A 393 -17.36 -16.46 -1.52
CA ASN A 393 -17.94 -17.19 -2.65
C ASN A 393 -17.22 -16.92 -3.98
N CYS A 394 -16.88 -15.67 -4.29
CA CYS A 394 -16.30 -15.31 -5.60
C CYS A 394 -14.81 -14.96 -5.56
N GLY A 395 -14.23 -14.83 -4.36
CA GLY A 395 -12.83 -14.44 -4.16
C GLY A 395 -12.51 -12.97 -4.48
N LYS A 396 -13.47 -12.18 -4.98
CA LYS A 396 -13.28 -10.76 -5.31
C LYS A 396 -13.32 -9.89 -4.06
N ALA A 397 -12.64 -8.74 -4.07
CA ALA A 397 -12.58 -7.85 -2.92
C ALA A 397 -13.91 -7.16 -2.60
N ILE A 398 -14.11 -6.87 -1.32
CA ILE A 398 -15.31 -6.27 -0.74
C ILE A 398 -14.96 -4.88 -0.21
N PHE A 399 -15.73 -3.89 -0.68
CA PHE A 399 -15.60 -2.49 -0.25
C PHE A 399 -16.99 -1.81 -0.10
N GLN A 400 -18.08 -2.58 -0.15
CA GLN A 400 -19.46 -2.08 -0.19
C GLN A 400 -20.18 -2.19 1.16
N GLU A 401 -20.97 -1.18 1.54
CA GLU A 401 -21.70 -1.07 2.82
C GLU A 401 -22.64 -2.26 3.16
N ASP A 402 -23.22 -2.94 2.17
CA ASP A 402 -24.31 -3.91 2.35
C ASP A 402 -23.88 -5.38 2.14
N SER A 403 -22.60 -5.65 2.35
CA SER A 403 -22.04 -7.01 2.29
C SER A 403 -22.61 -7.90 3.40
N LEU A 404 -22.71 -9.20 3.16
CA LEU A 404 -23.34 -10.14 4.09
C LEU A 404 -22.28 -10.96 4.83
N LEU A 405 -22.43 -11.09 6.14
CA LEU A 405 -21.69 -12.08 6.92
C LEU A 405 -22.46 -13.40 6.84
N ILE A 406 -21.78 -14.44 6.35
CA ILE A 406 -22.37 -15.76 6.16
C ILE A 406 -21.53 -16.84 6.84
N GLU A 407 -22.23 -17.91 7.21
CA GLU A 407 -21.65 -19.22 7.47
C GLU A 407 -21.91 -20.12 6.24
N ILE A 408 -20.84 -20.74 5.73
CA ILE A 408 -20.87 -21.77 4.69
C ILE A 408 -20.83 -23.12 5.42
N ASP A 409 -21.99 -23.76 5.48
CA ASP A 409 -22.20 -25.05 6.14
C ASP A 409 -23.09 -25.90 5.24
N ASN A 410 -22.44 -26.71 4.39
CA ASN A 410 -23.04 -27.55 3.35
C ASN A 410 -22.19 -28.81 3.05
N ASP A 411 -22.65 -29.64 2.13
CA ASP A 411 -21.99 -30.92 1.76
C ASP A 411 -20.53 -30.78 1.29
N ASN A 412 -20.13 -29.63 0.78
CA ASN A 412 -18.78 -29.38 0.25
C ASN A 412 -17.87 -28.70 1.28
N CYS A 413 -18.43 -28.09 2.33
CA CYS A 413 -17.71 -27.28 3.29
C CYS A 413 -18.42 -27.27 4.64
N GLU A 414 -17.73 -27.73 5.68
CA GLU A 414 -18.25 -27.71 7.05
C GLU A 414 -17.74 -26.46 7.79
N ALA A 415 -18.68 -25.61 8.21
CA ALA A 415 -18.45 -24.56 9.20
C ALA A 415 -17.39 -23.50 8.83
N ASP A 416 -17.33 -23.05 7.57
CA ASP A 416 -16.56 -21.86 7.21
C ASP A 416 -17.40 -20.58 7.43
N ILE A 417 -16.73 -19.45 7.65
CA ILE A 417 -17.37 -18.17 7.90
C ILE A 417 -16.66 -17.08 7.10
N GLY A 418 -17.42 -16.09 6.63
CA GLY A 418 -16.81 -14.92 6.00
C GLY A 418 -17.83 -13.95 5.44
N ILE A 419 -17.31 -12.90 4.79
CA ILE A 419 -18.14 -11.89 4.15
C ILE A 419 -18.31 -12.25 2.67
N ILE A 420 -19.47 -11.96 2.10
CA ILE A 420 -19.73 -12.03 0.66
C ILE A 420 -20.35 -10.73 0.13
N HIS A 421 -20.21 -10.49 -1.17
CA HIS A 421 -21.07 -9.54 -1.87
C HIS A 421 -22.52 -10.02 -1.79
N LYS A 422 -23.46 -9.08 -1.71
CA LYS A 422 -24.88 -9.40 -1.63
C LYS A 422 -25.38 -10.17 -2.85
N GLU A 423 -24.89 -9.86 -4.03
CA GLU A 423 -25.14 -10.59 -5.27
C GLU A 423 -24.51 -12.00 -5.33
N CYS A 424 -23.49 -12.29 -4.50
CA CYS A 424 -22.86 -13.60 -4.46
C CYS A 424 -23.57 -14.60 -3.54
N LEU A 425 -24.64 -14.17 -2.86
CA LEU A 425 -25.40 -15.03 -1.95
C LEU A 425 -26.07 -16.17 -2.70
N ILE A 426 -25.82 -17.40 -2.27
CA ILE A 426 -26.61 -18.58 -2.67
C ILE A 426 -27.56 -19.00 -1.54
N PRO A 427 -28.74 -19.59 -1.85
CA PRO A 427 -29.77 -19.88 -0.86
C PRO A 427 -29.33 -20.72 0.35
N VAL A 428 -28.41 -21.66 0.17
CA VAL A 428 -27.90 -22.52 1.26
C VAL A 428 -26.93 -21.82 2.21
N ASN A 429 -26.35 -20.66 1.82
CA ASN A 429 -25.48 -19.90 2.73
C ASN A 429 -26.30 -19.34 3.88
N ARG A 430 -25.84 -19.56 5.10
CA ARG A 430 -26.53 -19.10 6.29
C ARG A 430 -26.15 -17.66 6.57
N VAL A 431 -27.07 -16.73 6.35
CA VAL A 431 -26.81 -15.31 6.62
C VAL A 431 -26.87 -15.04 8.13
N LEU A 432 -25.71 -14.72 8.70
CA LEU A 432 -25.54 -14.37 10.11
C LEU A 432 -25.88 -12.89 10.36
N GLY A 433 -25.57 -12.02 9.40
CA GLY A 433 -25.77 -10.59 9.54
C GLY A 433 -25.32 -9.78 8.33
N ILE A 434 -25.29 -8.46 8.50
CA ILE A 434 -24.78 -7.51 7.51
C ILE A 434 -23.43 -7.02 8.01
N ALA A 435 -22.39 -7.22 7.20
CA ALA A 435 -21.08 -6.66 7.45
C ALA A 435 -21.09 -5.19 6.98
N LYS A 436 -21.15 -4.26 7.94
CA LYS A 436 -21.07 -2.85 7.63
C LYS A 436 -19.62 -2.48 7.34
N MET A 437 -19.34 -2.15 6.09
CA MET A 437 -18.07 -1.57 5.74
C MET A 437 -17.98 -0.14 6.27
N PRO A 438 -16.77 0.33 6.64
CA PRO A 438 -16.47 1.74 6.88
C PRO A 438 -16.59 2.60 5.60
N SER A 439 -17.49 2.30 4.67
CA SER A 439 -17.60 3.07 3.44
C SER A 439 -18.53 4.26 3.66
N ASP A 440 -17.93 5.44 3.76
CA ASP A 440 -18.66 6.71 3.77
C ASP A 440 -19.17 7.01 2.35
N ARG A 441 -20.24 7.81 2.26
CA ARG A 441 -20.81 8.30 0.99
C ARG A 441 -19.76 8.87 0.02
N GLU A 442 -18.64 9.36 0.54
CA GLU A 442 -17.57 10.03 -0.21
C GLU A 442 -16.79 9.10 -1.15
N TYR A 443 -16.55 7.83 -0.79
CA TYR A 443 -15.69 6.90 -1.58
C TYR A 443 -16.44 5.73 -2.22
N LYS A 444 -17.76 5.86 -2.36
CA LYS A 444 -18.62 4.85 -3.03
C LYS A 444 -18.20 4.52 -4.47
N PHE A 445 -17.37 5.36 -5.07
CA PHE A 445 -16.81 5.14 -6.39
C PHE A 445 -15.73 4.02 -6.42
N LEU A 446 -15.19 3.57 -5.28
CA LEU A 446 -14.19 2.48 -5.19
C LEU A 446 -14.86 1.09 -5.09
N LYS A 447 -15.74 0.76 -6.04
CA LYS A 447 -16.51 -0.50 -6.04
C LYS A 447 -15.59 -1.72 -6.07
N ASN A 448 -15.70 -2.60 -5.06
CA ASN A 448 -14.92 -3.85 -4.93
C ASN A 448 -13.40 -3.65 -4.88
N PHE A 449 -12.93 -2.53 -4.34
CA PHE A 449 -11.52 -2.20 -4.26
C PHE A 449 -10.79 -2.94 -3.12
N ASP A 450 -9.69 -3.62 -3.44
CA ASP A 450 -8.82 -4.28 -2.45
C ASP A 450 -7.81 -3.28 -1.84
N ILE A 451 -8.28 -2.56 -0.82
CA ILE A 451 -7.49 -1.54 -0.13
C ILE A 451 -6.26 -2.13 0.59
N ASN A 452 -6.37 -3.34 1.15
CA ASN A 452 -5.26 -3.99 1.86
C ASN A 452 -4.12 -4.32 0.90
N LEU A 453 -4.46 -4.87 -0.26
CA LEU A 453 -3.50 -5.12 -1.32
C LEU A 453 -2.88 -3.81 -1.83
N TRP A 454 -3.68 -2.77 -2.03
CA TRP A 454 -3.16 -1.48 -2.49
C TRP A 454 -2.13 -0.89 -1.53
N ILE A 455 -2.45 -0.80 -0.24
CA ILE A 455 -1.54 -0.27 0.80
C ILE A 455 -0.23 -1.05 0.83
N LYS A 456 -0.32 -2.38 0.73
CA LYS A 456 0.87 -3.25 0.72
C LYS A 456 1.78 -3.01 -0.50
N GLN A 457 1.21 -2.76 -1.68
CA GLN A 457 1.99 -2.62 -2.91
C GLN A 457 2.51 -1.20 -3.15
N ILE A 458 1.80 -0.16 -2.71
CA ILE A 458 2.15 1.23 -3.02
C ILE A 458 3.39 1.73 -2.24
N LYS A 459 3.71 1.15 -1.06
CA LYS A 459 4.86 1.54 -0.22
C LYS A 459 6.19 1.53 -0.98
N ASP A 460 6.42 0.48 -1.79
CA ASP A 460 7.65 0.27 -2.57
C ASP A 460 7.38 0.22 -4.09
N GLY A 461 6.27 0.84 -4.52
CA GLY A 461 5.77 0.80 -5.89
C GLY A 461 5.79 2.16 -6.60
N GLN A 462 5.32 2.17 -7.84
CA GLN A 462 5.11 3.37 -8.66
C GLN A 462 6.38 4.22 -8.88
N PHE A 463 7.55 3.58 -8.90
CA PHE A 463 8.82 4.29 -8.96
C PHE A 463 8.96 5.14 -10.24
N CYS A 464 8.48 4.66 -11.39
CA CYS A 464 8.65 5.32 -12.68
C CYS A 464 7.98 6.71 -12.76
N TYR A 465 6.87 6.92 -12.05
CA TYR A 465 6.11 8.17 -12.12
C TYR A 465 6.78 9.34 -11.40
N ASN A 466 7.77 9.07 -10.54
CA ASN A 466 8.55 10.12 -9.90
C ASN A 466 9.34 10.93 -10.94
N GLY A 467 10.02 10.26 -11.88
CA GLY A 467 10.72 10.92 -12.97
C GLY A 467 9.76 11.49 -14.02
N ALA A 468 8.66 10.78 -14.29
CA ALA A 468 7.71 11.18 -15.32
C ALA A 468 6.94 12.48 -15.00
N LYS A 469 6.81 12.84 -13.71
CA LYS A 469 6.20 14.11 -13.27
C LYS A 469 7.11 15.33 -13.48
N ILE A 470 8.42 15.13 -13.60
CA ILE A 470 9.41 16.21 -13.76
C ILE A 470 9.47 16.66 -15.23
N LEU A 471 9.02 15.82 -16.15
CA LEU A 471 9.02 16.11 -17.58
C LEU A 471 8.04 17.24 -17.92
N ASN A 472 8.49 18.17 -18.76
CA ASN A 472 7.73 19.36 -19.14
C ASN A 472 6.73 19.09 -20.29
N GLN A 473 5.88 18.08 -20.16
CA GLN A 473 4.84 17.74 -21.16
C GLN A 473 3.56 17.26 -20.48
N SER A 474 2.40 17.60 -21.05
CA SER A 474 1.10 17.16 -20.52
C SER A 474 0.76 15.72 -20.93
N VAL A 475 1.18 15.30 -22.14
CA VAL A 475 1.05 13.93 -22.66
C VAL A 475 2.45 13.38 -22.90
N ASN A 476 2.82 12.34 -22.15
CA ASN A 476 4.17 11.78 -22.17
C ASN A 476 4.15 10.34 -22.70
N PRO A 477 5.07 9.94 -23.59
CA PRO A 477 5.27 8.53 -23.90
C PRO A 477 5.93 7.83 -22.70
N LEU A 478 5.36 6.72 -22.25
CA LEU A 478 5.95 5.81 -21.26
C LEU A 478 6.40 4.54 -21.97
N VAL A 479 7.71 4.35 -22.10
CA VAL A 479 8.26 3.12 -22.69
C VAL A 479 8.32 2.04 -21.64
N VAL A 480 7.66 0.92 -21.92
CA VAL A 480 7.62 -0.28 -21.10
C VAL A 480 8.46 -1.35 -21.77
N GLU A 481 9.54 -1.73 -21.11
CA GLU A 481 10.22 -2.97 -21.42
C GLU A 481 9.31 -4.12 -20.96
N THR A 482 8.79 -4.92 -21.88
CA THR A 482 7.87 -6.01 -21.55
C THR A 482 8.59 -7.33 -21.34
N ASP A 483 9.86 -7.46 -21.75
CA ASP A 483 10.59 -8.72 -21.60
C ASP A 483 10.76 -9.07 -20.11
N THR A 484 10.05 -10.10 -19.67
CA THR A 484 10.10 -10.62 -18.31
C THR A 484 11.04 -11.82 -18.18
N ASN A 485 11.78 -12.19 -19.24
CA ASN A 485 12.71 -13.31 -19.19
C ASN A 485 13.94 -12.96 -18.36
N ASN A 486 13.81 -13.07 -17.04
CA ASN A 486 14.90 -13.17 -16.07
C ASN A 486 15.66 -14.51 -16.18
N LEU A 487 15.76 -15.10 -17.37
CA LEU A 487 16.49 -16.37 -17.59
C LEU A 487 18.01 -16.18 -17.42
N VAL A 488 18.48 -14.94 -17.39
CA VAL A 488 19.89 -14.60 -17.16
C VAL A 488 20.15 -14.57 -15.66
N LEU A 489 20.66 -15.67 -15.10
CA LEU A 489 21.27 -15.72 -13.77
C LEU A 489 22.66 -15.03 -13.79
N GLY A 490 22.68 -13.78 -14.23
CA GLY A 490 23.89 -13.03 -14.45
C GLY A 490 24.68 -12.86 -13.16
N SER A 491 25.98 -13.20 -13.18
CA SER A 491 26.89 -13.00 -12.04
C SER A 491 27.66 -11.69 -12.13
N TYR A 492 27.40 -10.90 -13.17
CA TYR A 492 28.07 -9.64 -13.46
C TYR A 492 27.06 -8.52 -13.65
N CYS A 493 27.49 -7.32 -13.33
CA CYS A 493 26.76 -6.07 -13.52
C CYS A 493 27.70 -5.04 -14.15
N VAL A 494 27.12 -3.99 -14.72
CA VAL A 494 27.88 -2.95 -15.40
C VAL A 494 27.86 -1.69 -14.57
N LYS A 495 29.05 -1.15 -14.32
CA LYS A 495 29.27 0.03 -13.50
C LYS A 495 29.86 1.14 -14.35
N THR A 496 29.22 2.30 -14.38
CA THR A 496 29.67 3.49 -15.10
C THR A 496 30.22 4.51 -14.12
N LEU A 497 31.47 4.92 -14.31
CA LEU A 497 32.14 5.97 -13.58
C LEU A 497 31.82 7.32 -14.21
N LEU A 498 31.45 8.29 -13.38
CA LEU A 498 31.07 9.64 -13.79
C LEU A 498 32.23 10.62 -13.60
N GLU A 499 32.12 11.80 -14.20
CA GLU A 499 33.15 12.83 -14.18
C GLU A 499 33.51 13.30 -12.77
N ASP A 500 32.51 13.43 -11.90
CA ASP A 500 32.64 13.84 -10.50
C ASP A 500 33.29 12.75 -9.62
N GLY A 501 33.55 11.56 -10.17
CA GLY A 501 34.14 10.42 -9.46
C GLY A 501 33.12 9.52 -8.75
N THR A 502 31.82 9.81 -8.88
CA THR A 502 30.76 8.87 -8.50
C THR A 502 30.68 7.71 -9.51
N TYR A 503 29.84 6.72 -9.21
CA TYR A 503 29.44 5.73 -10.20
C TYR A 503 27.93 5.48 -10.16
N LYS A 504 27.41 4.93 -11.26
CA LYS A 504 26.08 4.35 -11.34
C LYS A 504 26.16 2.94 -11.91
N PHE A 505 25.35 2.04 -11.38
CA PHE A 505 25.14 0.75 -12.01
C PHE A 505 24.13 0.89 -13.13
N ALA A 506 24.31 0.13 -14.21
CA ALA A 506 23.25 -0.08 -15.17
C ALA A 506 22.05 -0.70 -14.46
N THR A 507 20.91 -0.05 -14.57
CA THR A 507 19.67 -0.51 -13.93
C THR A 507 18.62 -0.85 -14.96
N ARG A 508 17.88 -1.91 -14.71
CA ARG A 508 16.65 -2.27 -15.40
C ARG A 508 15.50 -2.13 -14.43
N ARG A 509 14.51 -1.27 -14.76
CA ARG A 509 13.34 -0.99 -13.91
C ARG A 509 13.72 -0.62 -12.45
N GLY A 510 14.73 0.23 -12.30
CA GLY A 510 15.19 0.72 -10.99
C GLY A 510 16.06 -0.24 -10.17
N ASN A 511 16.33 -1.45 -10.68
CA ASN A 511 17.18 -2.45 -10.02
C ASN A 511 18.41 -2.76 -10.86
N ILE A 512 19.51 -3.19 -10.25
CA ILE A 512 20.76 -3.50 -10.97
C ILE A 512 20.50 -4.58 -12.02
N ASP A 513 20.90 -4.31 -13.25
CA ASP A 513 20.81 -5.29 -14.34
C ASP A 513 21.93 -6.33 -14.22
N ARG A 514 21.59 -7.58 -14.55
CA ARG A 514 22.46 -8.75 -14.36
C ARG A 514 22.74 -9.42 -15.69
N TYR A 515 24.02 -9.64 -15.96
CA TYR A 515 24.53 -10.14 -17.22
C TYR A 515 25.39 -11.40 -17.03
N SER A 516 25.48 -12.21 -18.08
CA SER A 516 26.61 -13.14 -18.21
C SER A 516 27.90 -12.33 -18.34
N LYS A 517 29.07 -12.97 -18.14
CA LYS A 517 30.35 -12.28 -18.28
C LYS A 517 30.50 -11.68 -19.68
N LYS A 518 30.16 -12.47 -20.71
CA LYS A 518 30.28 -12.07 -22.11
C LYS A 518 29.35 -10.89 -22.43
N ASP A 519 28.08 -10.98 -22.06
CA ASP A 519 27.11 -9.91 -22.35
C ASP A 519 27.49 -8.60 -21.62
N ALA A 520 28.04 -8.70 -20.40
CA ALA A 520 28.55 -7.53 -19.68
C ALA A 520 29.72 -6.88 -20.41
N GLU A 521 30.66 -7.69 -20.92
CA GLU A 521 31.83 -7.21 -21.68
C GLU A 521 31.39 -6.56 -23.00
N ASP A 522 30.47 -7.20 -23.73
CA ASP A 522 29.91 -6.68 -24.98
C ASP A 522 29.18 -5.35 -24.76
N PHE A 523 28.32 -5.26 -23.72
CA PHE A 523 27.61 -4.04 -23.37
C PHE A 523 28.56 -2.91 -22.93
N VAL A 524 29.58 -3.23 -22.13
CA VAL A 524 30.61 -2.26 -21.70
C VAL A 524 31.39 -1.73 -22.89
N ASN A 525 31.74 -2.59 -23.86
CA ASN A 525 32.43 -2.18 -25.08
C ASN A 525 31.56 -1.22 -25.91
N GLU A 526 30.30 -1.56 -26.16
CA GLU A 526 29.36 -0.71 -26.90
C GLU A 526 29.15 0.64 -26.19
N LEU A 527 28.92 0.62 -24.89
CA LEU A 527 28.67 1.83 -24.11
C LEU A 527 29.91 2.74 -24.08
N ASN A 528 31.11 2.18 -23.93
CA ASN A 528 32.35 2.96 -23.96
C ASN A 528 32.61 3.59 -25.34
N GLU A 529 32.30 2.91 -26.44
CA GLU A 529 32.38 3.50 -27.79
C GLU A 529 31.39 4.65 -27.96
N LYS A 530 30.15 4.51 -27.47
CA LYS A 530 29.17 5.61 -27.48
C LYS A 530 29.60 6.80 -26.61
N ILE A 531 30.21 6.54 -25.43
CA ILE A 531 30.76 7.59 -24.57
C ILE A 531 31.84 8.39 -25.31
N LYS A 532 32.82 7.70 -25.94
CA LYS A 532 33.88 8.36 -26.72
C LYS A 532 33.31 9.16 -27.89
N THR A 533 32.37 8.58 -28.63
CA THR A 533 31.74 9.23 -29.79
C THR A 533 31.00 10.50 -29.36
N GLY A 534 30.19 10.43 -28.30
CA GLY A 534 29.49 11.61 -27.76
C GLY A 534 30.44 12.72 -27.29
N GLN A 535 31.59 12.37 -26.72
CA GLN A 535 32.63 13.35 -26.36
C GLN A 535 33.23 14.04 -27.60
N ILE A 536 33.53 13.29 -28.65
CA ILE A 536 34.04 13.83 -29.92
C ILE A 536 33.02 14.76 -30.59
N GLU A 537 31.74 14.37 -30.57
CA GLU A 537 30.62 15.12 -31.15
C GLU A 537 30.15 16.31 -30.29
N LYS A 538 30.77 16.54 -29.11
CA LYS A 538 30.33 17.53 -28.11
C LYS A 538 28.87 17.34 -27.66
N ASN A 539 28.41 16.10 -27.64
CA ASN A 539 27.11 15.67 -27.12
C ASN A 539 27.30 14.45 -26.20
N PRO A 540 27.99 14.63 -25.06
CA PRO A 540 28.40 13.54 -24.19
C PRO A 540 27.20 12.83 -23.57
N ILE A 541 27.38 11.55 -23.24
CA ILE A 541 26.42 10.78 -22.45
C ILE A 541 26.55 11.21 -20.99
N CYS A 542 25.44 11.57 -20.36
CA CYS A 542 25.39 12.11 -19.02
C CYS A 542 24.29 11.46 -18.17
N TYR A 543 24.38 11.68 -16.86
CA TYR A 543 23.27 11.56 -15.93
C TYR A 543 22.85 12.94 -15.43
N SER A 544 21.55 13.20 -15.30
CA SER A 544 21.07 14.40 -14.60
C SER A 544 21.34 14.32 -13.08
N SER A 545 21.67 15.45 -12.48
CA SER A 545 22.16 15.55 -11.11
C SER A 545 21.11 15.27 -10.04
N LYS A 546 19.80 15.44 -10.30
CA LYS A 546 18.74 15.21 -9.31
C LYS A 546 17.82 14.05 -9.71
N SER A 547 17.34 14.05 -10.95
CA SER A 547 16.40 13.04 -11.45
C SER A 547 17.09 11.75 -11.92
N PHE A 548 18.41 11.76 -12.08
CA PHE A 548 19.23 10.63 -12.58
C PHE A 548 18.76 10.07 -13.92
N ILE A 549 18.20 10.92 -14.77
CA ILE A 549 17.86 10.55 -16.14
C ILE A 549 19.16 10.39 -16.92
N PHE A 550 19.30 9.25 -17.58
CA PHE A 550 20.45 8.89 -18.39
C PHE A 550 20.19 9.24 -19.86
N GLY A 551 21.13 9.91 -20.51
CA GLY A 551 21.02 10.22 -21.93
C GLY A 551 22.10 11.18 -22.41
N ASN A 552 22.09 11.48 -23.70
CA ASN A 552 23.02 12.45 -24.27
C ASN A 552 22.64 13.86 -23.81
N TYR A 553 23.64 14.73 -23.66
CA TYR A 553 23.48 16.10 -23.15
C TYR A 553 22.29 16.85 -23.77
N THR A 554 22.22 16.90 -25.11
CA THR A 554 21.15 17.62 -25.83
C THR A 554 19.76 17.09 -25.52
N THR A 555 19.62 15.77 -25.37
CA THR A 555 18.34 15.12 -25.04
C THR A 555 17.91 15.48 -23.61
N LEU A 556 18.84 15.45 -22.66
CA LEU A 556 18.55 15.79 -21.27
C LEU A 556 18.17 17.26 -21.09
N VAL A 557 18.86 18.17 -21.78
CA VAL A 557 18.51 19.61 -21.79
C VAL A 557 17.09 19.83 -22.31
N SER A 558 16.74 19.16 -23.41
CA SER A 558 15.40 19.26 -24.01
C SER A 558 14.29 18.73 -23.08
N GLN A 559 14.53 17.58 -22.43
CA GLN A 559 13.53 16.93 -21.57
C GLN A 559 13.33 17.63 -20.23
N LEU A 560 14.42 18.11 -19.62
CA LEU A 560 14.42 18.71 -18.28
C LEU A 560 14.41 20.24 -18.30
N GLY A 561 14.44 20.87 -19.48
CA GLY A 561 14.43 22.34 -19.60
C GLY A 561 15.63 23.04 -18.97
N GLY A 562 16.75 22.34 -18.77
CA GLY A 562 17.96 22.89 -18.16
C GLY A 562 17.89 23.15 -16.65
N THR A 563 16.94 22.56 -15.93
CA THR A 563 16.78 22.78 -14.48
C THR A 563 17.78 22.03 -13.60
N GLU A 564 18.61 21.17 -14.20
CA GLU A 564 19.55 20.30 -13.51
C GLU A 564 20.94 20.36 -14.16
N GLU A 565 21.98 20.15 -13.36
CA GLU A 565 23.33 19.88 -13.87
C GLU A 565 23.40 18.48 -14.47
N TYR A 566 24.28 18.29 -15.45
CA TYR A 566 24.48 17.02 -16.17
C TYR A 566 25.91 16.54 -15.96
N ILE A 567 26.05 15.33 -15.42
CA ILE A 567 27.33 14.75 -15.04
C ILE A 567 27.74 13.75 -16.11
N GLU A 568 28.87 14.01 -16.77
CA GLU A 568 29.33 13.18 -17.90
C GLU A 568 29.77 11.77 -17.47
N CYS A 569 29.46 10.78 -18.30
CA CYS A 569 29.96 9.41 -18.17
C CYS A 569 31.41 9.35 -18.69
N LYS A 570 32.34 8.84 -17.88
CA LYS A 570 33.75 8.70 -18.29
C LYS A 570 34.08 7.33 -18.87
N LYS A 571 33.71 6.27 -18.15
CA LYS A 571 33.95 4.88 -18.58
C LYS A 571 33.02 3.91 -17.87
N SER A 572 32.78 2.78 -18.48
CA SER A 572 32.07 1.65 -17.89
C SER A 572 32.98 0.43 -17.71
N GLU A 573 32.74 -0.34 -16.66
CA GLU A 573 33.50 -1.54 -16.29
C GLU A 573 32.57 -2.67 -15.84
N VAL A 574 33.03 -3.91 -16.03
CA VAL A 574 32.34 -5.13 -15.59
C VAL A 574 32.69 -5.43 -14.13
N VAL A 575 31.68 -5.64 -13.29
CA VAL A 575 31.85 -5.92 -11.85
C VAL A 575 31.04 -7.15 -11.46
N LYS A 576 31.53 -7.95 -10.51
CA LYS A 576 30.75 -9.08 -9.97
C LYS A 576 29.55 -8.57 -9.17
N TYR A 577 28.39 -9.14 -9.45
CA TYR A 577 27.19 -8.95 -8.65
C TYR A 577 27.32 -9.66 -7.30
N ASN A 578 26.80 -9.05 -6.23
CA ASN A 578 26.55 -9.71 -4.97
C ASN A 578 25.32 -9.09 -4.27
N GLU A 579 24.77 -9.80 -3.29
CA GLU A 579 23.56 -9.37 -2.58
C GLU A 579 23.76 -8.08 -1.77
N SER A 580 24.97 -7.82 -1.28
CA SER A 580 25.28 -6.57 -0.58
C SER A 580 25.13 -5.37 -1.52
N ILE A 581 25.67 -5.45 -2.74
CA ILE A 581 25.52 -4.41 -3.76
C ILE A 581 24.03 -4.25 -4.11
N ALA A 582 23.29 -5.35 -4.27
CA ALA A 582 21.86 -5.30 -4.59
C ALA A 582 21.05 -4.55 -3.52
N LYS A 583 21.22 -4.90 -2.25
CA LYS A 583 20.54 -4.22 -1.12
C LYS A 583 20.81 -2.73 -1.06
N LEU A 584 22.00 -2.32 -1.51
CA LEU A 584 22.48 -0.95 -1.44
C LEU A 584 22.03 -0.08 -2.63
N HIS A 585 21.75 -0.68 -3.80
CA HIS A 585 21.53 0.06 -5.05
C HIS A 585 20.19 -0.21 -5.75
N ASN A 586 19.49 -1.29 -5.41
CA ASN A 586 18.14 -1.54 -5.91
C ASN A 586 17.17 -0.52 -5.30
N LYS A 587 16.36 0.12 -6.14
CA LYS A 587 15.55 1.27 -5.73
C LYS A 587 14.11 0.93 -5.39
N CYS A 588 13.56 -0.13 -5.97
CA CYS A 588 12.13 -0.42 -5.84
C CYS A 588 11.82 -1.90 -6.04
N LYS A 589 10.70 -2.31 -5.47
CA LYS A 589 10.12 -3.63 -5.72
C LYS A 589 9.32 -3.64 -7.02
N ASN A 590 8.47 -2.62 -7.20
CA ASN A 590 7.65 -2.44 -8.39
C ASN A 590 7.97 -1.09 -9.04
N PHE A 591 8.31 -1.11 -10.32
CA PHE A 591 8.69 0.08 -11.06
C PHE A 591 7.46 0.78 -11.66
N TYR A 592 6.51 0.03 -12.23
CA TYR A 592 5.32 0.59 -12.88
C TYR A 592 4.05 0.52 -12.00
N THR A 593 4.01 -0.40 -11.04
CA THR A 593 2.80 -0.80 -10.30
C THR A 593 2.88 -0.46 -8.81
N PRO A 594 1.77 -0.45 -8.05
CA PRO A 594 0.40 -0.82 -8.43
C PRO A 594 -0.31 0.24 -9.28
N LEU A 595 -1.31 -0.18 -10.07
CA LEU A 595 -2.23 0.70 -10.81
C LEU A 595 -3.65 0.17 -10.68
N ILE A 596 -4.65 1.05 -10.69
CA ILE A 596 -6.05 0.61 -10.77
C ILE A 596 -6.59 0.72 -12.19
N TYR A 597 -7.60 -0.09 -12.48
CA TYR A 597 -8.37 -0.03 -13.72
C TYR A 597 -9.83 -0.39 -13.46
N LEU A 598 -10.69 -0.06 -14.41
CA LEU A 598 -12.12 -0.33 -14.33
C LEU A 598 -12.49 -1.61 -15.08
N VAL A 599 -13.38 -2.40 -14.48
CA VAL A 599 -13.93 -3.62 -15.07
C VAL A 599 -15.44 -3.45 -15.24
N ILE A 600 -15.95 -3.73 -16.44
CA ILE A 600 -17.36 -3.68 -16.80
C ILE A 600 -17.71 -5.04 -17.43
N ASP A 601 -18.77 -5.69 -16.96
CA ASP A 601 -19.19 -7.03 -17.43
C ASP A 601 -18.04 -8.05 -17.46
N GLU A 602 -17.26 -8.07 -16.38
CA GLU A 602 -16.07 -8.93 -16.19
C GLU A 602 -14.93 -8.71 -17.20
N LYS A 603 -14.99 -7.63 -17.98
CA LYS A 603 -13.95 -7.23 -18.92
C LYS A 603 -13.34 -5.88 -18.57
N PRO A 604 -12.06 -5.64 -18.90
CA PRO A 604 -11.47 -4.31 -18.70
C PRO A 604 -12.22 -3.25 -19.53
N LEU A 605 -12.42 -2.06 -18.95
CA LEU A 605 -12.98 -0.92 -19.66
C LEU A 605 -12.04 -0.50 -20.80
N ILE A 606 -12.54 -0.53 -22.03
CA ILE A 606 -11.87 0.03 -23.19
C ILE A 606 -12.66 1.24 -23.69
N VAL A 607 -11.97 2.35 -23.91
CA VAL A 607 -12.53 3.62 -24.40
C VAL A 607 -11.80 4.00 -25.67
N ASN A 608 -12.46 3.98 -26.84
CA ASN A 608 -11.85 4.35 -28.13
C ASN A 608 -10.48 3.67 -28.35
N ASP A 609 -10.45 2.34 -28.22
CA ASP A 609 -9.23 1.51 -28.30
C ASP A 609 -8.14 1.83 -27.27
N MET A 610 -8.48 2.57 -26.21
CA MET A 610 -7.57 2.86 -25.09
C MET A 610 -7.98 2.09 -23.85
N PHE A 611 -6.99 1.66 -23.07
CA PHE A 611 -7.18 1.03 -21.77
C PHE A 611 -6.73 2.00 -20.65
N PRO A 612 -7.69 2.67 -19.96
CA PRO A 612 -7.36 3.61 -18.90
C PRO A 612 -6.82 2.90 -17.64
N LEU A 613 -5.69 3.41 -17.15
CA LEU A 613 -5.06 3.00 -15.91
C LEU A 613 -4.90 4.22 -15.01
N PHE A 614 -4.93 4.05 -13.68
CA PHE A 614 -4.81 5.17 -12.74
C PHE A 614 -3.82 4.88 -11.62
N THR A 615 -3.00 5.88 -11.30
CA THR A 615 -1.99 5.81 -10.22
C THR A 615 -2.57 6.12 -8.85
N ASN A 616 -3.70 6.84 -8.77
CA ASN A 616 -4.32 7.23 -7.52
C ASN A 616 -5.81 6.85 -7.44
N PRO A 617 -6.17 5.85 -6.63
CA PRO A 617 -7.57 5.47 -6.41
C PRO A 617 -8.43 6.64 -5.92
N LEU A 618 -7.89 7.50 -5.06
CA LEU A 618 -8.65 8.61 -4.46
C LEU A 618 -9.04 9.69 -5.47
N GLU A 619 -8.38 9.73 -6.64
CA GLU A 619 -8.69 10.68 -7.72
C GLU A 619 -9.66 10.09 -8.75
N LEU A 620 -10.06 8.82 -8.61
CA LEU A 620 -10.89 8.12 -9.59
C LEU A 620 -12.18 8.88 -9.93
N ASN A 621 -12.83 9.49 -8.94
CA ASN A 621 -14.04 10.27 -9.19
C ASN A 621 -13.80 11.43 -10.17
N GLY A 622 -12.66 12.11 -10.07
CA GLY A 622 -12.31 13.20 -11.00
C GLY A 622 -12.10 12.73 -12.43
N TYR A 623 -11.61 11.49 -12.62
CA TYR A 623 -11.51 10.88 -13.94
C TYR A 623 -12.88 10.47 -14.49
N LEU A 624 -13.75 9.89 -13.65
CA LEU A 624 -15.13 9.56 -14.02
C LEU A 624 -15.92 10.81 -14.42
N ASP A 625 -15.78 11.91 -13.66
CA ASP A 625 -16.38 13.21 -14.00
C ASP A 625 -15.86 13.77 -15.33
N ASN A 626 -14.56 13.59 -15.62
CA ASN A 626 -13.98 13.97 -16.91
C ASN A 626 -14.56 13.14 -18.06
N PHE A 627 -14.69 11.83 -17.87
CA PHE A 627 -15.26 10.91 -18.86
C PHE A 627 -16.72 11.25 -19.14
N GLU A 628 -17.52 11.56 -18.12
CA GLU A 628 -18.91 11.95 -18.31
C GLU A 628 -19.05 13.25 -19.10
N LYS A 629 -18.18 14.24 -18.86
CA LYS A 629 -18.15 15.52 -19.60
C LYS A 629 -17.85 15.36 -21.09
N VAL A 630 -17.22 14.25 -21.49
CA VAL A 630 -16.96 13.90 -22.89
C VAL A 630 -17.88 12.78 -23.39
N ASN A 631 -19.05 12.62 -22.74
CA ASN A 631 -20.10 11.65 -23.07
C ASN A 631 -19.72 10.16 -22.92
N ILE A 632 -18.66 9.83 -22.18
CA ILE A 632 -18.32 8.46 -21.80
C ILE A 632 -19.01 8.16 -20.46
N LYS A 633 -20.19 7.53 -20.51
CA LYS A 633 -20.98 7.23 -19.30
C LYS A 633 -20.70 5.83 -18.79
N ILE A 634 -20.14 5.74 -17.58
CA ILE A 634 -19.86 4.47 -16.89
C ILE A 634 -20.79 4.37 -15.68
N LYS A 635 -21.78 3.48 -15.73
CA LYS A 635 -22.77 3.32 -14.65
C LYS A 635 -22.43 2.18 -13.69
N GLU A 636 -22.13 1.01 -14.23
CA GLU A 636 -21.75 -0.17 -13.46
C GLU A 636 -20.32 -0.57 -13.78
N TYR A 637 -19.52 -0.75 -12.74
CA TYR A 637 -18.10 -1.09 -12.86
C TYR A 637 -17.58 -1.66 -11.54
N GLN A 638 -16.43 -2.30 -11.60
CA GLN A 638 -15.60 -2.70 -10.47
C GLN A 638 -14.22 -2.06 -10.61
N VAL A 639 -13.53 -1.86 -9.49
CA VAL A 639 -12.17 -1.34 -9.44
C VAL A 639 -11.22 -2.49 -9.16
N ALA A 640 -10.37 -2.81 -10.14
CA ALA A 640 -9.37 -3.85 -10.04
C ALA A 640 -7.96 -3.24 -9.95
N ILE A 641 -7.00 -4.03 -9.47
CA ILE A 641 -5.61 -3.61 -9.25
C ILE A 641 -4.70 -4.47 -10.12
N ILE A 642 -3.81 -3.82 -10.87
CA ILE A 642 -2.60 -4.45 -11.41
C ILE A 642 -1.55 -4.40 -10.30
N ARG A 643 -1.18 -5.55 -9.77
CA ARG A 643 -0.54 -5.70 -8.45
C ARG A 643 0.97 -5.55 -8.50
N ASP A 644 1.58 -6.07 -9.56
CA ASP A 644 3.02 -6.12 -9.74
C ASP A 644 3.41 -5.95 -11.21
N ASP A 645 4.70 -5.69 -11.44
CA ASP A 645 5.22 -5.41 -12.77
C ASP A 645 5.13 -6.60 -13.73
N LYS A 646 5.02 -7.84 -13.23
CA LYS A 646 4.87 -9.03 -14.07
C LYS A 646 3.46 -9.07 -14.65
N GLU A 647 2.45 -8.90 -13.81
CA GLU A 647 1.05 -8.78 -14.22
C GLU A 647 0.86 -7.60 -15.19
N PHE A 648 1.49 -6.45 -14.89
CA PHE A 648 1.50 -5.30 -15.79
C PHE A 648 2.07 -5.65 -17.15
N CYS A 649 3.29 -6.18 -17.24
CA CYS A 649 3.93 -6.45 -18.53
C CYS A 649 3.12 -7.44 -19.40
N LEU A 650 2.59 -8.50 -18.79
CA LEU A 650 1.73 -9.46 -19.50
C LEU A 650 0.44 -8.80 -20.01
N THR A 651 -0.16 -7.92 -19.20
CA THR A 651 -1.35 -7.17 -19.57
C THR A 651 -1.06 -6.23 -20.75
N ILE A 652 0.03 -5.46 -20.69
CA ILE A 652 0.44 -4.55 -21.76
C ILE A 652 0.70 -5.32 -23.06
N MET A 653 1.43 -6.44 -23.02
CA MET A 653 1.68 -7.26 -24.22
C MET A 653 0.37 -7.72 -24.87
N ASN A 654 -0.57 -8.23 -24.07
CA ASN A 654 -1.83 -8.75 -24.60
C ASN A 654 -2.69 -7.64 -25.24
N LEU A 655 -2.82 -6.50 -24.58
CA LEU A 655 -3.60 -5.37 -25.09
C LEU A 655 -3.00 -4.81 -26.38
N MET A 656 -1.68 -4.62 -26.40
CA MET A 656 -0.95 -4.12 -27.56
C MET A 656 -1.11 -5.04 -28.77
N ASN A 657 -1.09 -6.36 -28.59
CA ASN A 657 -1.35 -7.34 -29.66
C ASN A 657 -2.79 -7.27 -30.21
N GLN A 658 -3.74 -6.75 -29.43
CA GLN A 658 -5.13 -6.54 -29.83
C GLN A 658 -5.36 -5.13 -30.43
N GLY A 659 -4.32 -4.32 -30.57
CA GLY A 659 -4.43 -2.94 -31.05
C GLY A 659 -4.94 -1.95 -29.99
N ILE A 660 -5.04 -2.38 -28.72
CA ILE A 660 -5.54 -1.55 -27.62
C ILE A 660 -4.36 -0.87 -26.93
N ARG A 661 -4.42 0.46 -26.77
CA ARG A 661 -3.35 1.29 -26.19
C ARG A 661 -3.59 1.57 -24.71
N PRO A 662 -2.73 1.10 -23.79
CA PRO A 662 -2.83 1.47 -22.39
C PRO A 662 -2.41 2.92 -22.17
N ILE A 663 -3.18 3.68 -21.37
CA ILE A 663 -2.89 5.07 -21.03
C ILE A 663 -3.12 5.30 -19.54
N ILE A 664 -2.10 5.83 -18.87
CA ILE A 664 -2.10 6.02 -17.42
C ILE A 664 -2.47 7.48 -17.10
N ASP A 665 -3.35 7.67 -16.13
CA ASP A 665 -3.85 8.97 -15.65
C ASP A 665 -4.42 9.85 -16.78
N ILE A 666 -5.16 9.23 -17.69
CA ILE A 666 -5.74 9.86 -18.88
C ILE A 666 -6.78 10.93 -18.54
N LYS A 667 -6.70 12.09 -19.18
CA LYS A 667 -7.80 13.07 -19.25
C LYS A 667 -8.08 13.49 -20.67
N PHE A 668 -9.37 13.65 -20.95
CA PHE A 668 -9.87 14.11 -22.23
C PHE A 668 -10.19 15.62 -22.23
N GLY A 669 -9.87 16.27 -23.34
CA GLY A 669 -10.38 17.58 -23.71
C GLY A 669 -11.79 17.50 -24.28
N LYS A 670 -12.41 18.64 -24.57
CA LYS A 670 -13.81 18.71 -25.04
C LYS A 670 -14.07 17.97 -26.36
N ASN A 671 -13.03 17.76 -27.18
CA ASN A 671 -13.14 17.07 -28.47
C ASN A 671 -12.73 15.59 -28.40
N ASN A 672 -12.71 14.98 -27.21
CA ASN A 672 -12.20 13.62 -26.97
C ASN A 672 -10.70 13.44 -27.24
N GLU A 673 -9.95 14.54 -27.38
CA GLU A 673 -8.49 14.51 -27.49
C GLU A 673 -7.84 14.24 -26.14
N ILE A 674 -6.71 13.53 -26.10
CA ILE A 674 -5.95 13.34 -24.87
C ILE A 674 -5.22 14.65 -24.56
N ILE A 675 -5.57 15.27 -23.44
CA ILE A 675 -4.91 16.50 -22.97
C ILE A 675 -3.87 16.23 -21.88
N GLN A 676 -4.00 15.08 -21.21
CA GLN A 676 -3.10 14.65 -20.15
C GLN A 676 -3.02 13.12 -20.09
N GLY A 677 -1.84 12.58 -19.79
CA GLY A 677 -1.64 11.17 -19.46
C GLY A 677 -0.30 10.62 -19.93
N TYR A 678 0.00 9.39 -19.53
CA TYR A 678 1.17 8.64 -19.97
C TYR A 678 0.76 7.57 -20.98
N VAL A 679 1.12 7.75 -22.24
CA VAL A 679 0.80 6.82 -23.34
C VAL A 679 1.81 5.68 -23.33
N VAL A 680 1.34 4.45 -23.10
CA VAL A 680 2.24 3.30 -22.98
C VAL A 680 2.70 2.80 -24.35
N HIS A 681 4.01 2.72 -24.54
CA HIS A 681 4.65 2.11 -25.70
C HIS A 681 5.51 0.93 -25.26
N THR A 682 5.59 -0.12 -26.06
CA THR A 682 6.56 -1.19 -25.76
C THR A 682 7.94 -0.80 -26.26
N MET A 683 8.98 -1.27 -25.58
CA MET A 683 10.36 -1.06 -26.03
C MET A 683 10.58 -1.60 -27.45
N TYR A 684 9.97 -2.74 -27.79
CA TYR A 684 10.02 -3.33 -29.13
C TYR A 684 9.39 -2.43 -30.20
N GLU A 685 8.22 -1.85 -29.93
CA GLU A 685 7.57 -0.89 -30.85
C GLU A 685 8.48 0.31 -31.13
N MET A 686 9.09 0.86 -30.08
CA MET A 686 10.00 2.00 -30.22
C MET A 686 11.27 1.64 -30.99
N MET A 687 11.79 0.42 -30.81
CA MET A 687 12.94 -0.09 -31.58
C MET A 687 12.60 -0.19 -33.07
N LEU A 688 11.45 -0.77 -33.43
CA LEU A 688 11.01 -0.85 -34.83
C LEU A 688 10.85 0.54 -35.47
N ILE A 689 10.23 1.48 -34.75
CA ILE A 689 10.09 2.87 -35.23
C ILE A 689 11.47 3.50 -35.48
N HIS A 690 12.44 3.23 -34.61
CA HIS A 690 13.80 3.73 -34.76
C HIS A 690 14.51 3.12 -35.97
N GLU A 691 14.43 1.79 -36.14
CA GLU A 691 14.99 1.08 -37.29
C GLU A 691 14.39 1.58 -38.61
N MET A 692 13.07 1.76 -38.67
CA MET A 692 12.40 2.30 -39.86
C MET A 692 12.83 3.75 -40.19
N LYS A 693 13.15 4.56 -39.17
CA LYS A 693 13.68 5.92 -39.39
C LYS A 693 15.12 5.88 -39.89
N MET A 694 15.94 4.98 -39.37
CA MET A 694 17.32 4.78 -39.80
C MET A 694 17.43 4.19 -41.22
N GLN A 695 16.43 3.44 -41.68
CA GLN A 695 16.37 2.94 -43.07
C GLN A 695 15.88 4.00 -44.08
N LYS A 696 15.28 5.10 -43.61
CA LYS A 696 14.80 6.21 -44.46
C LYS A 696 15.79 7.37 -44.58
N ASN A 697 16.81 7.39 -43.72
CA ASN A 697 17.96 8.30 -43.78
C ASN A 697 19.15 7.55 -44.37
#